data_AF-A0A2T0N6N8-F1
#
_entry.id   AF-A0A2T0N6N8-F1
#
_cell.length_a   1.000
_cell.length_b   1.000
_cell.length_c   1.000
_cell.angle_alpha   90.00
_cell.angle_beta   90.00
_cell.angle_gamma   90.00
#
_symmetry.space_group_name_H-M   'P 1'
#
loop_
_entity.id
_entity.type
_entity.pdbx_description
1 polymer ?
#
loop_
_entity_poly.entity_id
_entity_poly.type
_entity_poly.pdbx_seq_one_letter_code
_entity_poly.pdbx_strand_id
1 'polypeptide(L)'
;MRKVPLLAVVSLAAALCGAPAAQADQVAQAARAAQAYPFQNPALPLDQRVTDLLGRLTLDEKLSLLHQSQPAIPRLGIAYHKNGTEALHGVAWSNHRDDNWNQKFAAGTVFPQPVGLASTWDPVLIRKVGSAVGDETRGYNAVDPVLWGLQVWAPVVDLLRDPRAGRNEEGYSEDPLLTGAISTAYGKGLQGDDPFYLKTAPVLKHYLAYNNETDRSLTSSNLTPKLKHEYYEPAFKAAISADAATGVMASYNLVNGRPNHVNPDLNDVVRTWTDRTLYNPSDAWGPHALTDLERYYDDKPEAFAAVLKAGLDSFTIDGSDLGPMLTNLKAALDQGRITVADVDKSVRHVLSIRTRLGHFDPDGGPYARITADVIGSAANKRLNRETAGKAAVLLKNSGVLPLGKPKSAAVVGPLADRLYRDWYSGQLPYQVTPLDGIEERVGSVTTGEGLERVALRHLDSGKYVTATGTGPDDNAGLIDTAPGAASQWDLTDWTGGVSTLRNAGNGRLLGGDWRSLDTDDAEPDGWYVSQQFALEKQPDGSHLIRYAGYETVESWFGLPDAYVGVTDGALALVPKAQAAKFAKEVVSDGIAAAAARAAEAEVAVVVAGSHPFVAGREFHDRDDLRLGAGQLRLIEAVRKANPRTVVVLETSYPVVVDAPTLLWTTHAGAETGHAVADVLFGDVNPGGRLTQTWPAAGALPSLLDYDLVKTGMTYLYGEDKPLYAFGHGLSYTSFGYQGLRAHGDQVSVKVTNTGRVKGDEVVQLYTHQRDSRFAQPVKRLRGFQRITLAPGETRTVTFPLKRSDLAVWDHTRGRWLVEDATHDVLVGSASDRIRQRTTLRVPGETVPVRDLTRTTRAMDFDDYAGVAFADESKARGEVVEGSAGDWVAYTGASWGSRLTAAVASVGGGSFEVRRGSPTGALLATVPVPATGGIYTYGTASASVRAGTGSVYLVFKGDLRIRDFALAR
;
A
#
# COMPACT_ATOMS: atom_id res chain seq x y z
N MET A 1 -40.28 45.62 48.17
CA MET A 1 -40.61 45.32 49.59
C MET A 1 -39.61 44.25 50.05
N ARG A 2 -38.66 44.54 50.95
CA ARG A 2 -38.72 44.36 52.43
C ARG A 2 -39.03 42.88 52.81
N LYS A 3 -38.22 42.14 53.58
CA LYS A 3 -37.17 42.51 54.58
C LYS A 3 -35.94 41.55 54.58
N VAL A 4 -34.87 41.98 55.27
CA VAL A 4 -33.60 41.28 55.62
C VAL A 4 -33.40 41.42 57.15
N PRO A 5 -32.88 40.41 57.90
CA PRO A 5 -31.48 40.37 58.41
C PRO A 5 -30.87 38.93 58.36
N LEU A 6 -29.57 38.60 58.47
CA LEU A 6 -28.26 39.25 58.75
C LEU A 6 -27.79 39.42 60.23
N LEU A 7 -26.48 39.21 60.44
CA LEU A 7 -25.68 39.23 61.71
C LEU A 7 -25.96 38.07 62.71
N ALA A 8 -24.98 37.49 63.43
CA ALA A 8 -23.57 37.84 63.70
C ALA A 8 -22.70 36.53 63.79
N VAL A 9 -21.47 36.40 63.24
CA VAL A 9 -20.11 36.87 63.66
C VAL A 9 -19.35 35.95 64.67
N VAL A 10 -18.44 35.13 64.10
CA VAL A 10 -17.03 34.83 64.51
C VAL A 10 -16.66 33.86 65.66
N SER A 11 -15.63 33.04 65.38
CA SER A 11 -14.87 32.04 66.19
C SER A 11 -15.45 30.61 66.18
N LEU A 12 -14.67 29.52 66.02
CA LEU A 12 -13.22 29.32 66.05
C LEU A 12 -12.81 28.21 65.04
N ALA A 13 -11.58 28.25 64.51
CA ALA A 13 -11.05 27.17 63.66
C ALA A 13 -10.27 26.12 64.47
N ALA A 14 -10.51 24.83 64.23
CA ALA A 14 -9.51 23.75 64.33
C ALA A 14 -10.06 22.40 63.80
N ALA A 15 -9.14 21.59 63.23
CA ALA A 15 -9.25 20.14 62.97
C ALA A 15 -10.35 19.63 62.02
N LEU A 16 -9.99 19.41 60.74
CA LEU A 16 -9.90 18.06 60.13
C LEU A 16 -9.47 18.14 58.66
N CYS A 17 -8.16 18.30 58.41
CA CYS A 17 -7.53 17.99 57.13
C CYS A 17 -6.48 16.88 57.37
N GLY A 18 -6.68 15.70 56.78
CA GLY A 18 -5.76 14.57 56.96
C GLY A 18 -6.37 13.22 56.58
N ALA A 19 -6.66 13.01 55.30
CA ALA A 19 -7.21 11.74 54.79
C ALA A 19 -6.88 11.36 53.32
N PRO A 20 -6.51 12.26 52.37
CA PRO A 20 -6.22 11.82 51.00
C PRO A 20 -4.89 11.05 50.85
N ALA A 21 -3.87 11.41 51.64
CA ALA A 21 -2.51 10.89 51.47
C ALA A 21 -2.40 9.40 51.84
N ALA A 22 -3.03 8.96 52.94
CA ALA A 22 -2.89 7.59 53.44
C ALA A 22 -3.43 6.52 52.46
N GLN A 23 -4.47 6.85 51.69
CA GLN A 23 -5.05 5.92 50.72
C GLN A 23 -4.20 5.83 49.44
N ALA A 24 -3.57 6.93 49.03
CA ALA A 24 -2.56 6.92 47.97
C ALA A 24 -1.28 6.18 48.40
N ASP A 25 -0.81 6.37 49.64
CA ASP A 25 0.34 5.65 50.20
C ASP A 25 0.08 4.15 50.32
N GLN A 26 -1.14 3.71 50.65
CA GLN A 26 -1.49 2.28 50.67
C GLN A 26 -1.49 1.65 49.27
N VAL A 27 -1.99 2.35 48.25
CA VAL A 27 -1.89 1.87 46.85
C VAL A 27 -0.43 1.85 46.39
N ALA A 28 0.37 2.87 46.74
CA ALA A 28 1.80 2.91 46.43
C ALA A 28 2.62 1.84 47.20
N GLN A 29 2.22 1.48 48.42
CA GLN A 29 2.82 0.37 49.18
C GLN A 29 2.44 -0.98 48.58
N ALA A 30 1.19 -1.18 48.14
CA ALA A 30 0.76 -2.40 47.45
C ALA A 30 1.50 -2.57 46.11
N ALA A 31 1.65 -1.49 45.33
CA ALA A 31 2.42 -1.49 44.08
C ALA A 31 3.93 -1.77 44.33
N ARG A 32 4.50 -1.22 45.40
CA ARG A 32 5.88 -1.55 45.84
C ARG A 32 6.04 -2.99 46.30
N ALA A 33 5.01 -3.59 46.91
CA ALA A 33 5.02 -4.98 47.33
C ALA A 33 4.86 -5.98 46.16
N ALA A 34 4.30 -5.54 45.03
CA ALA A 34 4.17 -6.33 43.80
C ALA A 34 5.42 -6.29 42.89
N GLN A 35 6.37 -5.40 43.16
CA GLN A 35 7.56 -5.17 42.32
C GLN A 35 8.70 -6.13 42.68
N ALA A 36 8.85 -7.22 41.93
CA ALA A 36 9.90 -8.22 42.15
C ALA A 36 11.25 -7.83 41.53
N TYR A 37 11.25 -7.04 40.44
CA TYR A 37 12.47 -6.74 39.66
C TYR A 37 12.57 -5.27 39.24
N PRO A 38 13.80 -4.71 39.07
CA PRO A 38 14.01 -3.34 38.58
C PRO A 38 13.35 -3.06 37.21
N PHE A 39 13.34 -4.02 36.29
CA PHE A 39 12.67 -3.83 34.99
C PHE A 39 11.15 -3.58 35.11
N GLN A 40 10.53 -3.91 36.25
CA GLN A 40 9.11 -3.64 36.55
C GLN A 40 8.88 -2.27 37.22
N ASN A 41 9.89 -1.41 37.28
CA ASN A 41 9.76 -0.09 37.89
C ASN A 41 9.58 1.02 36.84
N PRO A 42 8.37 1.58 36.67
CA PRO A 42 8.12 2.67 35.72
C PRO A 42 8.89 3.96 36.04
N ALA A 43 9.39 4.13 37.26
CA ALA A 43 10.21 5.27 37.64
C ALA A 43 11.69 5.17 37.17
N LEU A 44 12.12 4.03 36.63
CA LEU A 44 13.49 3.86 36.09
C LEU A 44 13.56 4.20 34.59
N PRO A 45 14.67 4.79 34.11
CA PRO A 45 14.91 5.03 32.68
C PRO A 45 14.81 3.75 31.84
N LEU A 46 14.32 3.89 30.61
CA LEU A 46 14.14 2.76 29.66
C LEU A 46 15.37 1.85 29.57
N ASP A 47 16.55 2.43 29.40
CA ASP A 47 17.79 1.67 29.25
C ASP A 47 18.16 0.85 30.50
N GLN A 48 17.88 1.35 31.70
CA GLN A 48 18.08 0.60 32.93
C GLN A 48 17.11 -0.58 33.03
N ARG A 49 15.83 -0.36 32.70
CA ARG A 49 14.80 -1.42 32.68
C ARG A 49 15.13 -2.51 31.67
N VAL A 50 15.49 -2.13 30.45
CA VAL A 50 15.85 -3.05 29.37
C VAL A 50 17.16 -3.79 29.67
N THR A 51 18.16 -3.13 30.22
CA THR A 51 19.45 -3.76 30.59
C THR A 51 19.28 -4.76 31.74
N ASP A 52 18.49 -4.42 32.78
CA ASP A 52 18.17 -5.35 33.87
C ASP A 52 17.43 -6.60 33.37
N LEU A 53 16.42 -6.44 32.49
CA LEU A 53 15.72 -7.58 31.91
C LEU A 53 16.61 -8.40 30.98
N LEU A 54 17.35 -7.77 30.07
CA LEU A 54 18.26 -8.46 29.14
C LEU A 54 19.33 -9.28 29.87
N GLY A 55 19.87 -8.76 30.98
CA GLY A 55 20.83 -9.46 31.84
C GLY A 55 20.23 -10.62 32.64
N ARG A 56 18.89 -10.69 32.77
CA ARG A 56 18.19 -11.78 33.46
C ARG A 56 17.83 -12.95 32.53
N LEU A 57 17.72 -12.73 31.23
CA LEU A 57 17.27 -13.74 30.25
C LEU A 57 18.35 -14.78 29.94
N THR A 58 17.95 -16.04 29.78
CA THR A 58 18.81 -17.09 29.22
C THR A 58 18.97 -16.91 27.71
N LEU A 59 19.94 -17.61 27.08
CA LEU A 59 20.09 -17.57 25.63
C LEU A 59 18.84 -18.08 24.89
N ASP A 60 18.22 -19.14 25.37
CA ASP A 60 17.01 -19.72 24.77
C ASP A 60 15.80 -18.78 24.86
N GLU A 61 15.67 -18.04 25.95
CA GLU A 61 14.66 -17.00 26.09
C GLU A 61 14.96 -15.77 25.22
N LYS A 62 16.23 -15.35 25.12
CA LYS A 62 16.65 -14.28 24.21
C LYS A 62 16.29 -14.63 22.76
N LEU A 63 16.61 -15.85 22.33
CA LEU A 63 16.28 -16.32 20.99
C LEU A 63 14.76 -16.44 20.76
N SER A 64 13.98 -16.91 21.74
CA SER A 64 12.52 -17.04 21.57
C SER A 64 11.78 -15.69 21.50
N LEU A 65 12.36 -14.62 22.04
CA LEU A 65 11.86 -13.25 21.88
C LEU A 65 12.06 -12.68 20.46
N LEU A 66 12.87 -13.33 19.60
CA LEU A 66 13.00 -12.94 18.19
C LEU A 66 11.86 -13.51 17.30
N HIS A 67 10.96 -14.32 17.85
CA HIS A 67 9.83 -14.88 17.11
C HIS A 67 8.61 -13.95 17.11
N GLN A 68 7.75 -14.06 16.09
CA GLN A 68 6.44 -13.38 16.08
C GLN A 68 5.55 -13.80 17.28
N SER A 69 5.60 -15.08 17.64
CA SER A 69 4.87 -15.70 18.75
C SER A 69 5.83 -15.90 19.92
N GLN A 70 5.94 -14.90 20.79
CA GLN A 70 6.90 -14.88 21.90
C GLN A 70 6.31 -15.61 23.13
N PRO A 71 6.93 -16.72 23.59
CA PRO A 71 6.41 -17.49 24.70
C PRO A 71 6.43 -16.70 26.02
N ALA A 72 5.57 -17.11 26.96
CA ALA A 72 5.64 -16.60 28.33
C ALA A 72 6.96 -17.04 29.00
N ILE A 73 7.46 -16.22 29.93
CA ILE A 73 8.64 -16.54 30.76
C ILE A 73 8.19 -16.50 32.24
N PRO A 74 7.60 -17.59 32.77
CA PRO A 74 6.93 -17.57 34.08
C PRO A 74 7.84 -17.18 35.23
N ARG A 75 9.13 -17.59 35.19
CA ARG A 75 10.13 -17.26 36.23
C ARG A 75 10.43 -15.76 36.36
N LEU A 76 10.07 -14.94 35.37
CA LEU A 76 10.19 -13.48 35.38
C LEU A 76 8.81 -12.79 35.41
N GLY A 77 7.71 -13.54 35.49
CA GLY A 77 6.35 -13.00 35.42
C GLY A 77 5.97 -12.40 34.07
N ILE A 78 6.66 -12.76 32.98
CA ILE A 78 6.42 -12.20 31.64
C ILE A 78 5.37 -13.03 30.92
N ALA A 79 4.27 -12.38 30.53
CA ALA A 79 3.22 -12.99 29.73
C ALA A 79 3.66 -13.25 28.28
N TYR A 80 2.94 -14.16 27.62
CA TYR A 80 2.98 -14.35 26.17
C TYR A 80 2.76 -13.01 25.45
N HIS A 81 3.39 -12.84 24.29
CA HIS A 81 3.16 -11.70 23.44
C HIS A 81 3.20 -12.11 21.96
N LYS A 82 2.20 -11.64 21.21
CA LYS A 82 2.19 -11.74 19.75
C LYS A 82 2.59 -10.40 19.13
N ASN A 83 3.55 -10.47 18.22
CA ASN A 83 3.81 -9.43 17.23
C ASN A 83 2.92 -9.69 16.02
N GLY A 84 2.28 -8.64 15.50
CA GLY A 84 1.37 -8.73 14.36
C GLY A 84 -0.09 -8.77 14.76
N THR A 85 -0.79 -7.72 14.33
CA THR A 85 -2.24 -7.60 14.24
C THR A 85 -2.49 -6.61 13.12
N GLU A 86 -3.33 -6.98 12.16
CA GLU A 86 -3.58 -6.12 11.00
C GLU A 86 -4.54 -5.00 11.38
N ALA A 87 -4.15 -3.77 11.03
CA ALA A 87 -4.81 -2.55 11.49
C ALA A 87 -4.85 -1.46 10.40
N LEU A 88 -4.95 -1.87 9.13
CA LEU A 88 -4.66 -1.02 7.97
C LEU A 88 -5.61 0.19 7.86
N HIS A 89 -6.91 -0.01 8.08
CA HIS A 89 -7.95 1.03 8.08
C HIS A 89 -9.07 0.68 9.09
N GLY A 90 -8.69 0.14 10.24
CA GLY A 90 -9.58 -0.58 11.16
C GLY A 90 -8.83 -1.82 11.66
N VAL A 91 -9.18 -2.34 12.84
CA VAL A 91 -8.62 -3.64 13.26
C VAL A 91 -9.24 -4.70 12.35
N ALA A 92 -8.40 -5.43 11.64
CA ALA A 92 -8.81 -6.31 10.55
C ALA A 92 -8.87 -7.76 11.01
N TRP A 93 -7.70 -8.34 11.30
CA TRP A 93 -7.60 -9.74 11.71
C TRP A 93 -6.28 -10.06 12.41
N SER A 94 -6.26 -11.20 13.08
CA SER A 94 -5.08 -11.80 13.69
C SER A 94 -5.24 -13.33 13.78
N ASN A 95 -4.15 -14.08 13.72
CA ASN A 95 -4.12 -15.53 13.90
C ASN A 95 -4.10 -15.94 15.38
N HIS A 96 -4.92 -16.93 15.77
CA HIS A 96 -4.95 -17.47 17.14
C HIS A 96 -3.97 -18.65 17.31
N ARG A 97 -3.06 -18.57 18.29
CA ARG A 97 -2.03 -19.60 18.48
C ARG A 97 -2.61 -20.98 18.86
N ASP A 98 -3.63 -21.01 19.72
CA ASP A 98 -4.21 -22.25 20.25
C ASP A 98 -5.34 -22.82 19.34
N ASP A 99 -5.46 -22.32 18.11
CA ASP A 99 -6.40 -22.79 17.07
C ASP A 99 -5.67 -22.84 15.72
N ASN A 100 -4.63 -23.69 15.63
CA ASN A 100 -3.86 -23.98 14.40
C ASN A 100 -3.34 -22.76 13.62
N TRP A 101 -3.13 -21.61 14.28
CA TRP A 101 -2.81 -20.34 13.62
C TRP A 101 -3.89 -19.84 12.63
N ASN A 102 -5.13 -20.30 12.79
CA ASN A 102 -6.28 -19.87 12.01
C ASN A 102 -6.53 -18.36 12.18
N GLN A 103 -6.81 -17.69 11.07
CA GLN A 103 -7.16 -16.27 11.02
C GLN A 103 -8.50 -16.01 11.73
N LYS A 104 -8.55 -14.94 12.53
CA LYS A 104 -9.76 -14.43 13.19
C LYS A 104 -9.96 -12.98 12.81
N PHE A 105 -11.12 -12.66 12.24
CA PHE A 105 -11.49 -11.30 11.88
C PHE A 105 -12.04 -10.53 13.09
N ALA A 106 -11.69 -9.26 13.19
CA ALA A 106 -12.28 -8.32 14.13
C ALA A 106 -13.61 -7.78 13.54
N ALA A 107 -14.65 -7.71 14.37
CA ALA A 107 -15.94 -7.13 14.02
C ALA A 107 -16.05 -5.68 14.56
N GLY A 108 -15.15 -4.81 14.09
CA GLY A 108 -14.94 -3.46 14.62
C GLY A 108 -15.37 -2.36 13.65
N THR A 109 -14.78 -1.17 13.78
CA THR A 109 -14.98 -0.09 12.80
C THR A 109 -14.00 -0.26 11.63
N VAL A 110 -14.55 -0.50 10.44
CA VAL A 110 -13.82 -0.44 9.16
C VAL A 110 -13.97 0.97 8.59
N PHE A 111 -12.87 1.67 8.35
CA PHE A 111 -12.78 2.98 7.68
C PHE A 111 -12.61 2.79 6.16
N PRO A 112 -12.60 3.86 5.34
CA PRO A 112 -12.24 3.72 3.93
C PRO A 112 -10.86 3.10 3.74
N GLN A 113 -10.67 2.35 2.66
CA GLN A 113 -9.37 1.85 2.22
C GLN A 113 -8.30 2.98 2.26
N PRO A 114 -7.02 2.68 2.54
CA PRO A 114 -5.95 3.68 2.63
C PRO A 114 -5.90 4.71 1.49
N VAL A 115 -6.06 4.30 0.23
CA VAL A 115 -6.10 5.24 -0.91
C VAL A 115 -7.27 6.25 -0.79
N GLY A 116 -8.38 5.85 -0.16
CA GLY A 116 -9.50 6.70 0.24
C GLY A 116 -9.18 7.60 1.43
N LEU A 117 -8.51 7.08 2.47
CA LEU A 117 -8.00 7.90 3.59
C LEU A 117 -7.09 9.03 3.08
N ALA A 118 -6.17 8.72 2.18
CA ALA A 118 -5.30 9.72 1.55
C ALA A 118 -6.08 10.67 0.62
N SER A 119 -7.15 10.20 -0.03
CA SER A 119 -8.03 11.04 -0.86
C SER A 119 -8.77 12.13 -0.07
N THR A 120 -8.79 12.06 1.27
CA THR A 120 -9.21 13.18 2.12
C THR A 120 -8.25 14.37 2.09
N TRP A 121 -6.95 14.15 1.84
CA TRP A 121 -5.88 15.16 2.01
C TRP A 121 -5.95 15.90 3.37
N ASP A 122 -6.44 15.24 4.42
CA ASP A 122 -6.68 15.80 5.76
C ASP A 122 -5.91 14.99 6.85
N PRO A 123 -4.61 15.26 7.06
CA PRO A 123 -3.82 14.64 8.11
C PRO A 123 -4.40 14.82 9.53
N VAL A 124 -5.21 15.86 9.77
CA VAL A 124 -5.86 16.07 11.08
C VAL A 124 -7.00 15.07 11.27
N LEU A 125 -7.78 14.80 10.23
CA LEU A 125 -8.79 13.73 10.23
C LEU A 125 -8.14 12.35 10.34
N ILE A 126 -7.11 12.06 9.54
CA ILE A 126 -6.47 10.73 9.55
C ILE A 126 -5.81 10.41 10.89
N ARG A 127 -5.29 11.41 11.62
CA ARG A 127 -4.84 11.20 13.01
C ARG A 127 -5.98 10.81 13.97
N LYS A 128 -7.21 11.30 13.76
CA LYS A 128 -8.38 10.84 14.53
C LYS A 128 -8.73 9.38 14.18
N VAL A 129 -8.70 9.03 12.89
CA VAL A 129 -8.93 7.66 12.42
C VAL A 129 -7.92 6.71 13.06
N GLY A 130 -6.62 7.00 12.95
CA GLY A 130 -5.57 6.22 13.61
C GLY A 130 -5.74 6.13 15.14
N SER A 131 -6.19 7.21 15.80
CA SER A 131 -6.48 7.15 17.24
C SER A 131 -7.60 6.18 17.56
N ALA A 132 -8.71 6.25 16.82
CA ALA A 132 -9.86 5.36 16.99
C ALA A 132 -9.48 3.89 16.74
N VAL A 133 -8.71 3.60 15.69
CA VAL A 133 -8.20 2.25 15.42
C VAL A 133 -7.29 1.77 16.54
N GLY A 134 -6.37 2.61 17.04
CA GLY A 134 -5.50 2.24 18.16
C GLY A 134 -6.24 2.06 19.49
N ASP A 135 -7.36 2.77 19.69
CA ASP A 135 -8.27 2.54 20.83
C ASP A 135 -8.99 1.19 20.67
N GLU A 136 -9.51 0.86 19.48
CA GLU A 136 -10.09 -0.46 19.20
C GLU A 136 -9.05 -1.59 19.33
N THR A 137 -7.80 -1.42 18.89
CA THR A 137 -6.73 -2.41 19.10
C THR A 137 -6.50 -2.69 20.59
N ARG A 138 -6.51 -1.66 21.44
CA ARG A 138 -6.44 -1.84 22.90
C ARG A 138 -7.70 -2.51 23.46
N GLY A 139 -8.89 -2.18 22.95
CA GLY A 139 -10.14 -2.85 23.31
C GLY A 139 -10.11 -4.35 22.99
N TYR A 140 -9.64 -4.73 21.81
CA TYR A 140 -9.46 -6.14 21.41
C TYR A 140 -8.40 -6.85 22.24
N ASN A 141 -7.25 -6.22 22.50
CA ASN A 141 -6.21 -6.75 23.39
C ASN A 141 -6.70 -6.94 24.84
N ALA A 142 -7.64 -6.12 25.32
CA ALA A 142 -8.27 -6.29 26.62
C ALA A 142 -9.28 -7.46 26.67
N VAL A 143 -9.85 -7.87 25.53
CA VAL A 143 -10.70 -9.07 25.42
C VAL A 143 -9.84 -10.33 25.35
N ASP A 144 -8.83 -10.33 24.48
CA ASP A 144 -7.93 -11.45 24.28
C ASP A 144 -6.51 -10.96 23.89
N PRO A 145 -5.57 -10.88 24.86
CA PRO A 145 -4.19 -10.47 24.61
C PRO A 145 -3.31 -11.58 24.02
N VAL A 146 -3.83 -12.80 23.86
CA VAL A 146 -3.15 -13.90 23.15
C VAL A 146 -3.40 -13.80 21.65
N LEU A 147 -4.63 -13.46 21.26
CA LEU A 147 -5.01 -13.21 19.87
C LEU A 147 -4.53 -11.84 19.36
N TRP A 148 -4.84 -10.77 20.09
CA TRP A 148 -4.69 -9.40 19.62
C TRP A 148 -3.41 -8.78 20.14
N GLY A 149 -2.40 -8.74 19.27
CA GLY A 149 -1.11 -8.11 19.52
C GLY A 149 -1.19 -6.58 19.49
N LEU A 150 -0.29 -5.93 20.23
CA LEU A 150 -0.20 -4.46 20.25
C LEU A 150 0.87 -3.90 19.30
N GLN A 151 1.71 -4.75 18.69
CA GLN A 151 2.42 -4.38 17.47
C GLN A 151 1.49 -4.57 16.28
N VAL A 152 1.25 -3.48 15.53
CA VAL A 152 0.32 -3.48 14.39
C VAL A 152 1.07 -3.28 13.07
N TRP A 153 0.74 -4.06 12.06
CA TRP A 153 1.41 -4.08 10.76
C TRP A 153 0.79 -3.06 9.78
N ALA A 154 0.72 -1.82 10.25
CA ALA A 154 0.19 -0.69 9.52
C ALA A 154 0.90 0.61 9.96
N PRO A 155 0.97 1.63 9.09
CA PRO A 155 0.43 1.67 7.72
C PRO A 155 1.33 1.05 6.64
N VAL A 156 0.70 0.70 5.50
CA VAL A 156 1.39 0.48 4.22
C VAL A 156 1.77 1.83 3.64
N VAL A 157 3.03 1.96 3.18
CA VAL A 157 3.59 3.21 2.62
C VAL A 157 4.25 3.01 1.26
N ASP A 158 3.99 1.86 0.64
CA ASP A 158 4.36 1.61 -0.74
C ASP A 158 3.71 2.63 -1.68
N LEU A 159 4.47 3.05 -2.69
CA LEU A 159 4.07 4.10 -3.61
C LEU A 159 3.30 3.49 -4.78
N LEU A 160 2.16 4.09 -5.09
CA LEU A 160 1.22 3.67 -6.14
C LEU A 160 1.79 3.98 -7.55
N ARG A 161 2.97 3.44 -7.86
CA ARG A 161 3.74 3.75 -9.08
C ARG A 161 3.02 3.25 -10.33
N ASP A 162 2.57 2.00 -10.33
CA ASP A 162 1.87 1.38 -11.46
C ASP A 162 0.42 1.09 -11.06
N PRO A 163 -0.60 1.66 -11.74
CA PRO A 163 -2.01 1.49 -11.36
C PRO A 163 -2.56 0.06 -11.51
N ARG A 164 -1.75 -0.86 -12.04
CA ARG A 164 -2.03 -2.30 -12.10
C ARG A 164 -1.61 -3.09 -10.86
N ALA A 165 -0.71 -2.57 -10.03
CA ALA A 165 -0.17 -3.33 -8.91
C ALA A 165 -1.28 -3.76 -7.92
N GLY A 166 -1.28 -5.04 -7.55
CA GLY A 166 -2.39 -5.71 -6.86
C GLY A 166 -2.64 -5.28 -5.42
N ARG A 167 -1.83 -4.40 -4.82
CA ARG A 167 -2.03 -3.91 -3.44
C ARG A 167 -2.14 -2.38 -3.35
N ASN A 168 -2.47 -1.73 -4.47
CA ASN A 168 -2.56 -0.27 -4.55
C ASN A 168 -3.69 0.36 -3.73
N GLU A 169 -4.70 -0.41 -3.34
CA GLU A 169 -5.76 -0.02 -2.41
C GLU A 169 -5.23 0.18 -0.97
N GLU A 170 -4.17 -0.57 -0.62
CA GLU A 170 -3.52 -0.51 0.70
C GLU A 170 -2.56 0.67 0.83
N GLY A 171 -2.01 1.16 -0.28
CA GLY A 171 -1.13 2.33 -0.28
C GLY A 171 -1.89 3.66 -0.29
N TYR A 172 -1.17 4.75 0.00
CA TYR A 172 -1.78 6.09 0.10
C TYR A 172 -1.74 6.88 -1.21
N SER A 173 -0.61 6.89 -1.92
CA SER A 173 -0.38 7.78 -3.06
C SER A 173 0.79 7.35 -3.94
N GLU A 174 0.79 7.79 -5.21
CA GLU A 174 1.99 7.81 -6.06
C GLU A 174 3.01 8.89 -5.64
N ASP A 175 2.68 9.76 -4.68
CA ASP A 175 3.53 10.85 -4.22
C ASP A 175 4.13 10.58 -2.82
N PRO A 176 5.47 10.64 -2.66
CA PRO A 176 6.12 10.40 -1.37
C PRO A 176 5.77 11.41 -0.27
N LEU A 177 5.45 12.67 -0.61
CA LEU A 177 5.10 13.69 0.38
C LEU A 177 3.68 13.46 0.90
N LEU A 178 2.73 13.12 0.03
CA LEU A 178 1.37 12.79 0.46
C LEU A 178 1.35 11.48 1.25
N THR A 179 1.99 10.42 0.75
CA THR A 179 2.12 9.13 1.46
C THR A 179 2.75 9.33 2.83
N GLY A 180 3.88 10.06 2.91
CA GLY A 180 4.56 10.37 4.18
C GLY A 180 3.71 11.19 5.15
N ALA A 181 2.93 12.16 4.67
CA ALA A 181 2.07 12.99 5.52
C ALA A 181 0.87 12.21 6.10
N ILE A 182 0.23 11.37 5.29
CA ILE A 182 -0.93 10.55 5.69
C ILE A 182 -0.48 9.40 6.60
N SER A 183 0.61 8.71 6.29
CA SER A 183 1.17 7.64 7.13
C SER A 183 1.65 8.15 8.49
N THR A 184 2.30 9.32 8.53
CA THR A 184 2.69 10.00 9.77
C THR A 184 1.46 10.31 10.63
N ALA A 185 0.38 10.83 10.03
CA ALA A 185 -0.85 11.14 10.75
C ALA A 185 -1.51 9.89 11.34
N TYR A 186 -1.66 8.83 10.53
CA TYR A 186 -2.25 7.57 10.95
C TYR A 186 -1.44 6.90 12.06
N GLY A 187 -0.12 6.77 11.85
CA GLY A 187 0.82 6.24 12.83
C GLY A 187 0.80 7.01 14.16
N LYS A 188 0.80 8.35 14.11
CA LYS A 188 0.63 9.20 15.31
C LYS A 188 -0.69 8.95 16.04
N GLY A 189 -1.77 8.69 15.33
CA GLY A 189 -3.03 8.28 15.94
C GLY A 189 -2.91 6.93 16.65
N LEU A 190 -2.39 5.93 15.95
CA LEU A 190 -2.22 4.56 16.43
C LEU A 190 -1.38 4.51 17.73
N GLN A 191 -0.22 5.17 17.76
CA GLN A 191 0.67 5.15 18.92
C GLN A 191 0.20 6.02 20.11
N GLY A 192 -0.72 6.96 19.89
CA GLY A 192 -1.16 7.92 20.90
C GLY A 192 -0.14 9.02 21.26
N ASP A 193 -0.50 9.80 22.29
CA ASP A 193 0.10 11.12 22.59
C ASP A 193 1.03 11.13 23.82
N ASP A 194 1.14 10.00 24.52
CA ASP A 194 2.06 9.87 25.67
C ASP A 194 3.54 9.94 25.19
N PRO A 195 4.41 10.73 25.86
CA PRO A 195 5.79 10.92 25.41
C PRO A 195 6.70 9.69 25.59
N PHE A 196 6.28 8.71 26.39
CA PHE A 196 7.01 7.47 26.66
C PHE A 196 6.22 6.25 26.17
N TYR A 197 4.97 6.13 26.63
CA TYR A 197 4.12 4.97 26.42
C TYR A 197 3.50 4.93 25.02
N LEU A 198 3.32 3.73 24.52
CA LEU A 198 2.72 3.43 23.22
C LEU A 198 1.30 2.89 23.43
N LYS A 199 0.31 3.51 22.78
CA LYS A 199 -1.05 2.96 22.68
C LYS A 199 -1.00 1.67 21.85
N THR A 200 -0.44 1.75 20.64
CA THR A 200 0.04 0.59 19.88
C THR A 200 1.47 0.85 19.38
N ALA A 201 2.14 -0.18 18.87
CA ALA A 201 3.44 -0.10 18.23
C ALA A 201 3.29 -0.31 16.70
N PRO A 202 2.96 0.73 15.93
CA PRO A 202 2.82 0.63 14.48
C PRO A 202 4.15 0.36 13.78
N VAL A 203 4.10 -0.38 12.67
CA VAL A 203 5.24 -0.74 11.82
C VAL A 203 4.87 -0.41 10.37
N LEU A 204 5.75 0.33 9.68
CA LEU A 204 5.54 0.65 8.26
C LEU A 204 5.85 -0.57 7.39
N LYS A 205 5.10 -0.79 6.30
CA LYS A 205 5.40 -1.85 5.34
C LYS A 205 5.23 -1.37 3.87
N HIS A 206 5.93 -1.91 2.88
CA HIS A 206 6.93 -2.99 2.93
C HIS A 206 8.29 -2.47 2.41
N TYR A 207 9.33 -2.51 3.26
CA TYR A 207 10.64 -1.91 2.98
C TYR A 207 11.50 -2.83 2.08
N LEU A 208 11.79 -2.51 0.82
CA LEU A 208 11.39 -1.29 0.09
C LEU A 208 11.13 -1.53 -1.41
N ALA A 209 10.44 -0.57 -2.02
CA ALA A 209 10.09 -0.53 -3.44
C ALA A 209 9.26 -1.75 -3.88
N TYR A 210 8.24 -2.06 -3.09
CA TYR A 210 7.33 -3.16 -3.31
C TYR A 210 6.04 -2.67 -4.02
N ASN A 211 5.93 -2.90 -5.32
CA ASN A 211 4.75 -2.50 -6.11
C ASN A 211 4.50 -3.47 -7.28
N ASN A 212 4.58 -4.77 -6.96
CA ASN A 212 4.17 -5.91 -7.80
C ASN A 212 3.91 -7.15 -6.92
N GLU A 213 2.93 -7.96 -7.30
CA GLU A 213 2.50 -9.18 -6.62
C GLU A 213 2.92 -10.45 -7.35
N THR A 214 2.84 -10.45 -8.69
CA THR A 214 3.26 -11.62 -9.48
C THR A 214 4.76 -11.82 -9.36
N ASP A 215 5.17 -13.07 -9.07
CA ASP A 215 6.56 -13.45 -8.78
C ASP A 215 7.24 -12.54 -7.73
N ARG A 216 6.49 -12.04 -6.74
CA ARG A 216 6.96 -11.01 -5.79
C ARG A 216 8.23 -11.34 -4.99
N SER A 217 8.53 -12.61 -4.75
CA SER A 217 9.77 -13.05 -4.09
C SER A 217 10.92 -13.34 -5.04
N LEU A 218 10.69 -13.30 -6.36
CA LEU A 218 11.67 -13.68 -7.39
C LEU A 218 12.03 -12.52 -8.32
N THR A 219 11.18 -11.49 -8.37
CA THR A 219 11.35 -10.28 -9.16
C THR A 219 12.20 -9.23 -8.44
N SER A 220 12.91 -8.39 -9.21
CA SER A 220 13.71 -7.31 -8.65
C SER A 220 13.25 -5.92 -9.09
N SER A 221 12.98 -5.08 -8.10
CA SER A 221 12.76 -3.65 -8.22
C SER A 221 14.10 -2.95 -8.45
N ASN A 222 14.42 -2.68 -9.71
CA ASN A 222 15.70 -2.09 -10.11
C ASN A 222 15.69 -0.57 -9.90
N LEU A 223 16.45 -0.11 -8.90
CA LEU A 223 16.49 1.29 -8.46
C LEU A 223 17.83 1.93 -8.80
N THR A 224 17.79 3.05 -9.53
CA THR A 224 18.94 3.95 -9.59
C THR A 224 19.16 4.63 -8.23
N PRO A 225 20.39 5.06 -7.87
CA PRO A 225 20.64 5.76 -6.61
C PRO A 225 19.74 6.99 -6.42
N LYS A 226 19.44 7.71 -7.51
CA LYS A 226 18.51 8.85 -7.50
C LYS A 226 17.09 8.43 -7.11
N LEU A 227 16.54 7.36 -7.68
CA LEU A 227 15.18 6.91 -7.39
C LEU A 227 15.04 6.35 -5.97
N LYS A 228 16.05 5.61 -5.49
CA LYS A 228 16.12 5.15 -4.09
C LYS A 228 15.98 6.33 -3.12
N HIS A 229 16.82 7.35 -3.26
CA HIS A 229 16.88 8.48 -2.32
C HIS A 229 15.79 9.56 -2.52
N GLU A 230 15.35 9.83 -3.76
CA GLU A 230 14.38 10.91 -4.05
C GLU A 230 12.91 10.46 -4.10
N TYR A 231 12.63 9.16 -4.24
CA TYR A 231 11.26 8.66 -4.40
C TYR A 231 10.89 7.62 -3.32
N TYR A 232 11.64 6.52 -3.19
CA TYR A 232 11.24 5.42 -2.29
C TYR A 232 11.56 5.65 -0.81
N GLU A 233 12.80 6.01 -0.44
CA GLU A 233 13.16 6.28 0.95
C GLU A 233 12.28 7.36 1.64
N PRO A 234 11.92 8.49 0.98
CA PRO A 234 11.10 9.53 1.60
C PRO A 234 9.72 9.06 2.12
N ALA A 235 9.10 8.05 1.49
CA ALA A 235 7.79 7.53 1.89
C ALA A 235 7.82 6.91 3.30
N PHE A 236 8.92 6.21 3.64
CA PHE A 236 9.15 5.65 4.98
C PHE A 236 9.72 6.70 5.94
N LYS A 237 10.71 7.47 5.46
CA LYS A 237 11.49 8.41 6.28
C LYS A 237 10.63 9.45 7.01
N ALA A 238 9.56 9.95 6.37
CA ALA A 238 8.67 10.93 6.98
C ALA A 238 8.08 10.44 8.32
N ALA A 239 7.51 9.23 8.34
CA ALA A 239 6.88 8.67 9.53
C ALA A 239 7.89 8.17 10.58
N ILE A 240 9.04 7.62 10.16
CA ILE A 240 10.11 7.22 11.07
C ILE A 240 10.74 8.44 11.76
N SER A 241 11.14 9.48 11.01
CA SER A 241 11.70 10.73 11.58
C SER A 241 10.70 11.54 12.40
N ALA A 242 9.41 11.30 12.24
CA ALA A 242 8.38 11.91 13.08
C ALA A 242 8.15 11.17 14.41
N ASP A 243 8.81 10.04 14.69
CA ASP A 243 8.43 9.08 15.73
C ASP A 243 6.94 8.66 15.61
N ALA A 244 6.46 8.39 14.39
CA ALA A 244 5.08 7.96 14.13
C ALA A 244 4.94 6.44 13.92
N ALA A 245 6.06 5.75 13.73
CA ALA A 245 6.15 4.30 13.68
C ALA A 245 7.31 3.80 14.54
N THR A 246 7.24 2.53 14.93
CA THR A 246 8.20 1.84 15.80
C THR A 246 9.14 0.90 15.04
N GLY A 247 9.04 0.83 13.72
CA GLY A 247 9.93 0.06 12.86
C GLY A 247 9.43 0.02 11.42
N VAL A 248 10.14 -0.74 10.58
CA VAL A 248 9.71 -1.10 9.23
C VAL A 248 9.73 -2.62 9.06
N MET A 249 8.75 -3.16 8.33
CA MET A 249 8.72 -4.54 7.89
C MET A 249 9.46 -4.64 6.54
N ALA A 250 10.36 -5.61 6.38
CA ALA A 250 11.02 -5.86 5.09
C ALA A 250 10.03 -6.42 4.06
N SER A 251 10.18 -6.11 2.77
CA SER A 251 9.35 -6.65 1.68
C SER A 251 9.90 -7.94 1.05
N TYR A 252 9.08 -8.61 0.24
CA TYR A 252 9.46 -9.84 -0.48
C TYR A 252 10.42 -9.63 -1.66
N ASN A 253 10.28 -8.51 -2.38
CA ASN A 253 11.01 -8.29 -3.62
C ASN A 253 12.51 -8.11 -3.40
N LEU A 254 13.28 -8.42 -4.44
CA LEU A 254 14.69 -8.08 -4.50
C LEU A 254 14.83 -6.59 -4.87
N VAL A 255 15.80 -5.89 -4.31
CA VAL A 255 16.22 -4.57 -4.79
C VAL A 255 17.63 -4.69 -5.33
N ASN A 256 17.81 -4.35 -6.61
CA ASN A 256 19.09 -4.48 -7.32
C ASN A 256 19.73 -5.87 -7.11
N GLY A 257 18.93 -6.93 -7.26
CA GLY A 257 19.37 -8.32 -7.11
C GLY A 257 19.59 -8.84 -5.68
N ARG A 258 19.36 -8.05 -4.63
CA ARG A 258 19.40 -8.52 -3.22
C ARG A 258 17.98 -8.61 -2.62
N PRO A 259 17.57 -9.74 -2.00
CA PRO A 259 16.31 -9.83 -1.27
C PRO A 259 16.22 -8.81 -0.12
N ASN A 260 15.07 -8.15 0.03
CA ASN A 260 14.93 -7.10 1.06
C ASN A 260 15.04 -7.63 2.50
N HIS A 261 14.73 -8.91 2.76
CA HIS A 261 14.97 -9.56 4.06
C HIS A 261 16.43 -9.58 4.52
N VAL A 262 17.39 -9.33 3.61
CA VAL A 262 18.81 -9.16 3.94
C VAL A 262 19.39 -7.81 3.49
N ASN A 263 18.53 -6.81 3.23
CA ASN A 263 18.96 -5.47 2.84
C ASN A 263 19.57 -4.71 4.05
N PRO A 264 20.86 -4.34 4.02
CA PRO A 264 21.53 -3.68 5.16
C PRO A 264 20.98 -2.29 5.49
N ASP A 265 20.22 -1.66 4.60
CA ASP A 265 19.57 -0.36 4.85
C ASP A 265 18.64 -0.40 6.09
N LEU A 266 18.04 -1.56 6.39
CA LEU A 266 17.18 -1.79 7.56
C LEU A 266 17.88 -1.45 8.88
N ASN A 267 19.20 -1.65 8.95
CA ASN A 267 20.03 -1.24 10.08
C ASN A 267 20.77 0.08 9.83
N ASP A 268 21.33 0.27 8.64
CA ASP A 268 22.34 1.31 8.39
C ASP A 268 21.75 2.63 7.88
N VAL A 269 20.52 2.62 7.37
CA VAL A 269 19.82 3.80 6.84
C VAL A 269 18.59 4.10 7.70
N VAL A 270 17.65 3.15 7.83
CA VAL A 270 16.35 3.37 8.50
C VAL A 270 16.53 3.78 9.97
N ARG A 271 17.45 3.14 10.70
CA ARG A 271 17.72 3.47 12.12
C ARG A 271 18.45 4.80 12.32
N THR A 272 18.94 5.45 11.25
CA THR A 272 19.54 6.81 11.33
C THR A 272 18.50 7.93 11.29
N TRP A 273 17.25 7.60 10.97
CA TRP A 273 16.19 8.58 10.76
C TRP A 273 15.51 9.04 12.05
N THR A 274 15.73 8.35 13.18
CA THR A 274 15.23 8.72 14.52
C THR A 274 16.22 8.29 15.60
N ASP A 275 16.23 9.00 16.74
CA ASP A 275 16.95 8.60 17.97
C ASP A 275 16.20 7.54 18.79
N ARG A 276 14.96 7.17 18.40
CA ARG A 276 14.16 6.13 19.08
C ARG A 276 14.57 4.74 18.62
N THR A 277 14.55 3.80 19.56
CA THR A 277 14.72 2.37 19.24
C THR A 277 13.61 1.90 18.31
N LEU A 278 14.01 1.35 17.15
CA LEU A 278 13.13 0.68 16.20
C LEU A 278 13.16 -0.85 16.39
N TYR A 279 12.04 -1.50 16.09
CA TYR A 279 11.84 -2.95 16.08
C TYR A 279 11.30 -3.34 14.69
N ASN A 280 12.15 -3.95 13.87
CA ASN A 280 11.83 -4.28 12.47
C ASN A 280 11.47 -5.78 12.34
N PRO A 281 10.24 -6.17 11.95
CA PRO A 281 9.88 -7.56 11.65
C PRO A 281 10.17 -7.94 10.19
N SER A 282 10.37 -9.22 9.90
CA SER A 282 10.24 -9.73 8.52
C SER A 282 8.79 -9.70 8.06
N ASP A 283 8.54 -9.64 6.75
CA ASP A 283 7.27 -10.15 6.22
C ASP A 283 7.08 -11.64 6.52
N ALA A 284 5.85 -12.13 6.38
CA ALA A 284 5.49 -13.51 6.60
C ALA A 284 6.25 -14.45 5.65
N TRP A 285 6.85 -15.52 6.18
CA TRP A 285 7.63 -16.52 5.44
C TRP A 285 8.95 -16.06 4.79
N GLY A 286 9.21 -14.75 4.66
CA GLY A 286 10.43 -14.19 4.03
C GLY A 286 11.76 -14.80 4.48
N PRO A 287 12.01 -15.06 5.79
CA PRO A 287 13.24 -15.70 6.24
C PRO A 287 13.47 -17.12 5.69
N HIS A 288 12.40 -17.87 5.35
CA HIS A 288 12.49 -19.17 4.67
C HIS A 288 12.60 -19.01 3.14
N ALA A 289 11.99 -17.97 2.56
CA ALA A 289 12.06 -17.70 1.12
C ALA A 289 13.51 -17.59 0.62
N LEU A 290 14.41 -17.00 1.43
CA LEU A 290 15.86 -16.88 1.20
C LEU A 290 16.58 -18.18 0.80
N THR A 291 16.10 -19.35 1.22
CA THR A 291 16.63 -20.67 0.81
C THR A 291 15.69 -21.45 -0.09
N ASP A 292 14.38 -21.20 0.02
CA ASP A 292 13.36 -22.08 -0.55
C ASP A 292 12.93 -21.58 -1.95
N LEU A 293 12.42 -20.35 -2.03
CA LEU A 293 11.95 -19.72 -3.28
C LEU A 293 13.09 -18.95 -3.97
N GLU A 294 13.69 -17.99 -3.27
CA GLU A 294 14.76 -17.11 -3.78
C GLU A 294 16.07 -17.86 -4.02
N ARG A 295 16.34 -18.90 -3.22
CA ARG A 295 17.58 -19.71 -3.25
C ARG A 295 18.85 -18.85 -3.19
N TYR A 296 18.77 -17.72 -2.49
CA TYR A 296 19.84 -16.76 -2.33
C TYR A 296 20.91 -17.25 -1.32
N TYR A 297 20.52 -18.11 -0.38
CA TYR A 297 21.40 -18.85 0.53
C TYR A 297 21.28 -20.36 0.35
N ASP A 298 22.39 -21.07 0.53
CA ASP A 298 22.48 -22.51 0.39
C ASP A 298 21.97 -23.26 1.65
N ASP A 299 21.92 -22.59 2.82
CA ASP A 299 21.43 -23.16 4.07
C ASP A 299 20.71 -22.14 4.98
N LYS A 300 19.76 -22.63 5.78
CA LYS A 300 18.91 -21.81 6.65
C LYS A 300 19.66 -21.14 7.81
N PRO A 301 20.63 -21.78 8.50
CA PRO A 301 21.48 -21.08 9.47
C PRO A 301 22.22 -19.85 8.91
N GLU A 302 22.69 -19.86 7.66
CA GLU A 302 23.28 -18.66 7.04
C GLU A 302 22.23 -17.58 6.75
N ALA A 303 21.10 -17.96 6.17
CA ALA A 303 20.01 -17.03 5.87
C ALA A 303 19.51 -16.33 7.15
N PHE A 304 19.27 -17.09 8.23
CA PHE A 304 18.76 -16.56 9.49
C PHE A 304 19.81 -15.67 10.20
N ALA A 305 21.10 -16.00 10.08
CA ALA A 305 22.19 -15.13 10.52
C ALA A 305 22.24 -13.80 9.73
N ALA A 306 22.00 -13.85 8.43
CA ALA A 306 21.99 -12.67 7.55
C ALA A 306 20.79 -11.75 7.84
N VAL A 307 19.59 -12.32 8.04
CA VAL A 307 18.36 -11.60 8.45
C VAL A 307 18.60 -10.77 9.72
N LEU A 308 19.17 -11.40 10.75
CA LEU A 308 19.48 -10.73 12.02
C LEU A 308 20.51 -9.61 11.83
N LYS A 309 21.55 -9.84 11.03
CA LYS A 309 22.61 -8.86 10.74
C LYS A 309 22.16 -7.69 9.86
N ALA A 310 21.22 -7.92 8.94
CA ALA A 310 20.62 -6.87 8.12
C ALA A 310 19.80 -5.89 8.97
N GLY A 311 19.27 -6.34 10.11
CA GLY A 311 18.61 -5.50 11.10
C GLY A 311 17.14 -5.82 11.34
N LEU A 312 16.69 -7.04 11.00
CA LEU A 312 15.38 -7.56 11.39
C LEU A 312 15.49 -8.23 12.77
N ASP A 313 14.61 -7.81 13.69
CA ASP A 313 14.58 -8.30 15.07
C ASP A 313 13.39 -9.24 15.34
N SER A 314 12.46 -9.42 14.37
CA SER A 314 11.37 -10.39 14.43
C SER A 314 11.35 -11.29 13.21
N PHE A 315 11.21 -12.60 13.44
CA PHE A 315 10.98 -13.61 12.42
C PHE A 315 9.49 -13.98 12.39
N THR A 316 8.87 -13.75 11.23
CA THR A 316 7.43 -13.94 10.97
C THR A 316 7.22 -15.25 10.22
N ILE A 317 7.41 -16.38 10.91
CA ILE A 317 7.48 -17.74 10.33
C ILE A 317 6.76 -18.75 11.21
N ASP A 318 6.51 -19.96 10.69
CA ASP A 318 6.16 -21.17 11.44
C ASP A 318 4.97 -21.06 12.43
N GLY A 319 4.12 -20.05 12.25
CA GLY A 319 2.95 -19.79 13.10
C GLY A 319 3.35 -19.54 14.56
N SER A 320 3.00 -20.49 15.43
CA SER A 320 3.37 -20.51 16.84
C SER A 320 4.55 -21.42 17.19
N ASP A 321 5.09 -22.18 16.23
CA ASP A 321 6.22 -23.09 16.47
C ASP A 321 7.56 -22.36 16.33
N LEU A 322 8.21 -22.11 17.46
CA LEU A 322 9.55 -21.51 17.54
C LEU A 322 10.68 -22.52 17.24
N GLY A 323 10.40 -23.83 17.15
CA GLY A 323 11.39 -24.90 17.01
C GLY A 323 12.35 -24.73 15.81
N PRO A 324 11.86 -24.50 14.58
CA PRO A 324 12.71 -24.30 13.41
C PRO A 324 13.61 -23.06 13.54
N MET A 325 13.06 -21.93 14.00
CA MET A 325 13.82 -20.69 14.21
C MET A 325 14.94 -20.87 15.24
N LEU A 326 14.63 -21.47 16.40
CA LEU A 326 15.60 -21.74 17.45
C LEU A 326 16.71 -22.67 16.97
N THR A 327 16.37 -23.69 16.17
CA THR A 327 17.34 -24.62 15.59
C THR A 327 18.33 -23.91 14.67
N ASN A 328 17.83 -23.08 13.73
CA ASN A 328 18.68 -22.35 12.80
C ASN A 328 19.56 -21.29 13.47
N LEU A 329 19.02 -20.53 14.43
CA LEU A 329 19.79 -19.49 15.14
C LEU A 329 20.83 -20.10 16.11
N LYS A 330 20.55 -21.23 16.74
CA LYS A 330 21.55 -21.96 17.56
C LYS A 330 22.68 -22.51 16.67
N ALA A 331 22.34 -23.17 15.56
CA ALA A 331 23.35 -23.63 14.61
C ALA A 331 24.21 -22.46 14.07
N ALA A 332 23.61 -21.30 13.81
CA ALA A 332 24.33 -20.10 13.39
C ALA A 332 25.27 -19.52 14.47
N LEU A 333 24.92 -19.62 15.76
CA LEU A 333 25.80 -19.28 16.88
C LEU A 333 26.96 -20.28 16.99
N ASP A 334 26.68 -21.58 16.93
CA ASP A 334 27.68 -22.65 17.02
C ASP A 334 28.69 -22.61 15.85
N GLN A 335 28.23 -22.19 14.67
CA GLN A 335 29.04 -21.96 13.47
C GLN A 335 29.80 -20.61 13.48
N GLY A 336 29.60 -19.77 14.51
CA GLY A 336 30.19 -18.42 14.58
C GLY A 336 29.67 -17.44 13.52
N ARG A 337 28.54 -17.76 12.86
CA ARG A 337 27.90 -16.89 11.86
C ARG A 337 27.23 -15.68 12.52
N ILE A 338 26.73 -15.81 13.75
CA ILE A 338 26.31 -14.71 14.64
C ILE A 338 26.93 -14.88 16.03
N THR A 339 26.87 -13.84 16.85
CA THR A 339 27.31 -13.83 18.24
C THR A 339 26.14 -13.57 19.18
N VAL A 340 26.32 -13.87 20.48
CA VAL A 340 25.34 -13.49 21.52
C VAL A 340 25.14 -11.97 21.58
N ALA A 341 26.13 -11.16 21.18
CA ALA A 341 26.00 -9.71 21.12
C ALA A 341 25.04 -9.25 19.99
N ASP A 342 25.01 -9.97 18.86
CA ASP A 342 24.06 -9.70 17.77
C ASP A 342 22.62 -10.00 18.23
N VAL A 343 22.43 -11.12 18.94
CA VAL A 343 21.15 -11.49 19.57
C VAL A 343 20.74 -10.45 20.62
N ASP A 344 21.66 -10.05 21.52
CA ASP A 344 21.39 -9.08 22.58
C ASP A 344 21.00 -7.69 22.06
N LYS A 345 21.57 -7.29 20.91
CA LYS A 345 21.17 -6.05 20.21
C LYS A 345 19.71 -6.12 19.75
N SER A 346 19.31 -7.20 19.08
CA SER A 346 17.92 -7.35 18.59
C SER A 346 16.92 -7.55 19.73
N VAL A 347 17.24 -8.33 20.75
CA VAL A 347 16.38 -8.48 21.94
C VAL A 347 16.24 -7.16 22.69
N ARG A 348 17.28 -6.32 22.78
CA ARG A 348 17.18 -4.96 23.33
C ARG A 348 16.16 -4.11 22.56
N HIS A 349 16.01 -4.27 21.25
CA HIS A 349 14.97 -3.59 20.48
C HIS A 349 13.55 -4.07 20.86
N VAL A 350 13.34 -5.39 20.89
CA VAL A 350 12.08 -6.03 21.32
C VAL A 350 11.67 -5.54 22.72
N LEU A 351 12.59 -5.60 23.68
CA LEU A 351 12.35 -5.21 25.06
C LEU A 351 12.07 -3.70 25.21
N SER A 352 12.71 -2.84 24.42
CA SER A 352 12.43 -1.40 24.41
C SER A 352 10.98 -1.09 24.01
N ILE A 353 10.48 -1.73 22.95
CA ILE A 353 9.09 -1.55 22.50
C ILE A 353 8.10 -2.17 23.49
N ARG A 354 8.35 -3.40 23.97
CA ARG A 354 7.47 -4.04 24.98
C ARG A 354 7.40 -3.26 26.29
N THR A 355 8.50 -2.62 26.72
CA THR A 355 8.51 -1.73 27.88
C THR A 355 7.62 -0.51 27.65
N ARG A 356 7.74 0.15 26.49
CA ARG A 356 6.90 1.31 26.14
C ARG A 356 5.42 0.95 25.94
N LEU A 357 5.09 -0.28 25.56
CA LEU A 357 3.71 -0.77 25.52
C LEU A 357 3.09 -0.99 26.92
N GLY A 358 3.89 -0.91 27.99
CA GLY A 358 3.47 -1.12 29.38
C GLY A 358 3.51 -2.58 29.84
N HIS A 359 4.01 -3.52 29.02
CA HIS A 359 3.94 -4.98 29.29
C HIS A 359 4.66 -5.45 30.56
N PHE A 360 5.51 -4.62 31.16
CA PHE A 360 6.28 -4.93 32.37
C PHE A 360 5.91 -4.04 33.56
N ASP A 361 4.95 -3.13 33.38
CA ASP A 361 4.52 -2.18 34.41
C ASP A 361 3.41 -2.85 35.26
N PRO A 362 3.43 -2.77 36.60
CA PRO A 362 2.43 -3.43 37.45
C PRO A 362 0.97 -2.99 37.21
N ASP A 363 0.77 -1.82 36.61
CA ASP A 363 -0.54 -1.26 36.22
C ASP A 363 -0.80 -1.31 34.70
N GLY A 364 0.14 -1.85 33.91
CA GLY A 364 0.08 -1.89 32.44
C GLY A 364 0.29 -0.53 31.74
N GLY A 365 0.63 0.53 32.48
CA GLY A 365 0.76 1.89 31.95
C GLY A 365 -0.59 2.55 31.57
N PRO A 366 -0.55 3.79 31.02
CA PRO A 366 -1.73 4.64 30.90
C PRO A 366 -2.83 4.08 29.99
N TYR A 367 -2.48 3.27 28.98
CA TYR A 367 -3.44 2.74 28.00
C TYR A 367 -4.12 1.43 28.43
N ALA A 368 -3.70 0.79 29.53
CA ALA A 368 -4.30 -0.45 30.03
C ALA A 368 -5.76 -0.28 30.51
N ARG A 369 -6.22 0.96 30.69
CA ARG A 369 -7.60 1.30 31.07
C ARG A 369 -8.63 1.29 29.93
N ILE A 370 -8.20 1.03 28.68
CA ILE A 370 -9.09 0.96 27.52
C ILE A 370 -9.71 -0.44 27.46
N THR A 371 -11.04 -0.50 27.43
CA THR A 371 -11.85 -1.73 27.45
C THR A 371 -12.48 -1.99 26.08
N ALA A 372 -13.18 -3.13 25.94
CA ALA A 372 -13.94 -3.48 24.75
C ALA A 372 -15.02 -2.45 24.35
N ASP A 373 -15.46 -1.58 25.26
CA ASP A 373 -16.56 -0.61 25.06
C ASP A 373 -16.29 0.42 23.94
N VAL A 374 -15.03 0.56 23.50
CA VAL A 374 -14.67 1.45 22.38
C VAL A 374 -14.92 0.83 21.00
N ILE A 375 -15.03 -0.50 20.90
CA ILE A 375 -15.15 -1.25 19.66
C ILE A 375 -16.49 -0.95 18.98
N GLY A 376 -16.45 -0.52 17.71
CA GLY A 376 -17.66 -0.24 16.92
C GLY A 376 -18.50 0.91 17.48
N SER A 377 -17.93 1.76 18.34
CA SER A 377 -18.66 2.78 19.08
C SER A 377 -19.39 3.78 18.16
N ALA A 378 -20.49 4.37 18.63
CA ALA A 378 -21.24 5.35 17.85
C ALA A 378 -20.42 6.59 17.46
N ALA A 379 -19.31 6.88 18.15
CA ALA A 379 -18.36 7.90 17.73
C ALA A 379 -17.54 7.46 16.51
N ASN A 380 -17.07 6.21 16.49
CA ASN A 380 -16.31 5.65 15.38
C ASN A 380 -17.19 5.46 14.13
N LYS A 381 -18.46 5.08 14.27
CA LYS A 381 -19.43 5.08 13.15
C LYS A 381 -19.57 6.45 12.49
N ARG A 382 -19.78 7.51 13.28
CA ARG A 382 -19.82 8.89 12.76
C ARG A 382 -18.50 9.31 12.12
N LEU A 383 -17.36 8.85 12.64
CA LEU A 383 -16.04 9.13 12.05
C LEU A 383 -15.83 8.38 10.73
N ASN A 384 -16.33 7.14 10.58
CA ASN A 384 -16.34 6.42 9.31
C ASN A 384 -17.15 7.20 8.26
N ARG A 385 -18.39 7.59 8.56
CA ARG A 385 -19.23 8.43 7.68
C ARG A 385 -18.58 9.78 7.33
N GLU A 386 -18.01 10.51 8.30
CA GLU A 386 -17.27 11.76 8.04
C GLU A 386 -16.10 11.52 7.07
N THR A 387 -15.33 10.44 7.30
CA THR A 387 -14.12 10.13 6.53
C THR A 387 -14.46 9.71 5.11
N ALA A 388 -15.43 8.81 4.93
CA ALA A 388 -15.93 8.38 3.63
C ALA A 388 -16.48 9.57 2.81
N GLY A 389 -17.33 10.41 3.41
CA GLY A 389 -17.89 11.59 2.73
C GLY A 389 -16.82 12.63 2.35
N LYS A 390 -15.76 12.77 3.17
CA LYS A 390 -14.61 13.65 2.88
C LYS A 390 -13.60 13.06 1.90
N ALA A 391 -13.56 11.74 1.73
CA ALA A 391 -12.70 11.01 0.80
C ALA A 391 -13.27 10.99 -0.62
N ALA A 392 -14.61 10.92 -0.75
CA ALA A 392 -15.30 10.87 -2.03
C ALA A 392 -14.87 11.99 -2.99
N VAL A 393 -14.51 11.61 -4.22
CA VAL A 393 -13.95 12.49 -5.25
C VAL A 393 -14.94 12.66 -6.38
N LEU A 394 -15.46 13.87 -6.55
CA LEU A 394 -16.27 14.21 -7.71
C LEU A 394 -15.37 14.36 -8.94
N LEU A 395 -15.32 13.34 -9.80
CA LEU A 395 -14.44 13.30 -10.97
C LEU A 395 -14.97 14.15 -12.13
N LYS A 396 -16.27 14.08 -12.40
CA LYS A 396 -16.99 14.89 -13.40
C LYS A 396 -18.38 15.27 -12.86
N ASN A 397 -18.90 16.43 -13.27
CA ASN A 397 -20.28 16.84 -12.98
C ASN A 397 -20.82 17.68 -14.12
N SER A 398 -21.93 17.24 -14.73
CA SER A 398 -22.63 17.95 -15.80
C SER A 398 -23.71 18.90 -15.28
N GLY A 399 -23.70 19.21 -13.99
CA GLY A 399 -24.70 20.02 -13.29
C GLY A 399 -25.86 19.22 -12.71
N VAL A 400 -25.77 17.89 -12.69
CA VAL A 400 -26.78 17.00 -12.06
C VAL A 400 -26.63 16.99 -10.54
N LEU A 401 -25.39 17.10 -10.03
CA LEU A 401 -25.12 17.11 -8.59
C LEU A 401 -24.94 18.53 -8.03
N PRO A 402 -25.47 18.82 -6.83
CA PRO A 402 -26.24 17.91 -5.95
C PRO A 402 -27.69 17.69 -6.43
N LEU A 403 -28.27 16.51 -6.14
CA LEU A 403 -29.57 16.05 -6.63
C LEU A 403 -30.76 16.90 -6.14
N GLY A 404 -30.62 17.60 -5.02
CA GLY A 404 -31.68 18.40 -4.41
C GLY A 404 -32.69 17.54 -3.65
N LYS A 405 -33.95 17.51 -4.10
CA LYS A 405 -35.05 16.74 -3.49
C LYS A 405 -35.91 16.05 -4.55
N PRO A 406 -35.35 15.07 -5.29
CA PRO A 406 -36.11 14.31 -6.28
C PRO A 406 -37.22 13.51 -5.59
N LYS A 407 -38.35 13.31 -6.29
CA LYS A 407 -39.47 12.51 -5.78
C LYS A 407 -39.27 11.02 -5.99
N SER A 408 -38.57 10.64 -7.05
CA SER A 408 -38.25 9.26 -7.37
C SER A 408 -36.81 9.09 -7.87
N ALA A 409 -36.22 7.93 -7.55
CA ALA A 409 -34.89 7.54 -8.02
C ALA A 409 -34.87 6.10 -8.52
N ALA A 410 -34.02 5.82 -9.51
CA ALA A 410 -33.61 4.46 -9.87
C ALA A 410 -32.16 4.26 -9.40
N VAL A 411 -31.93 3.35 -8.46
CA VAL A 411 -30.59 3.03 -7.94
C VAL A 411 -30.24 1.62 -8.41
N VAL A 412 -29.28 1.50 -9.34
CA VAL A 412 -29.06 0.26 -10.10
C VAL A 412 -27.58 -0.06 -10.24
N GLY A 413 -27.25 -1.34 -10.46
CA GLY A 413 -25.87 -1.81 -10.65
C GLY A 413 -25.37 -2.75 -9.55
N PRO A 414 -24.27 -3.47 -9.78
CA PRO A 414 -23.83 -4.60 -8.94
C PRO A 414 -23.38 -4.21 -7.53
N LEU A 415 -23.21 -2.91 -7.26
CA LEU A 415 -22.81 -2.36 -5.96
C LEU A 415 -23.90 -1.47 -5.35
N ALA A 416 -25.13 -1.53 -5.86
CA ALA A 416 -26.23 -0.71 -5.37
C ALA A 416 -26.66 -1.09 -3.94
N ASP A 417 -26.82 -2.40 -3.70
CA ASP A 417 -27.43 -2.99 -2.50
C ASP A 417 -26.47 -3.95 -1.76
N ARG A 418 -25.15 -3.79 -1.96
CA ARG A 418 -24.12 -4.58 -1.28
C ARG A 418 -22.84 -3.78 -1.05
N LEU A 419 -22.20 -4.01 0.10
CA LEU A 419 -20.83 -3.58 0.36
C LEU A 419 -19.92 -4.80 0.45
N TYR A 420 -18.67 -4.65 0.02
CA TYR A 420 -17.66 -5.70 0.11
C TYR A 420 -16.57 -5.36 1.12
N ARG A 421 -15.98 -6.43 1.67
CA ARG A 421 -14.73 -6.39 2.42
C ARG A 421 -13.55 -6.38 1.45
N ASP A 422 -12.43 -5.86 1.90
CA ASP A 422 -11.11 -6.06 1.26
C ASP A 422 -10.21 -6.96 2.14
N TRP A 423 -9.05 -7.30 1.59
CA TRP A 423 -8.11 -8.29 2.15
C TRP A 423 -7.60 -7.95 3.57
N TYR A 424 -7.47 -6.66 3.89
CA TYR A 424 -7.01 -6.16 5.20
C TYR A 424 -8.10 -5.38 5.93
N SER A 425 -9.36 -5.78 5.72
CA SER A 425 -10.53 -5.28 6.45
C SER A 425 -11.04 -6.27 7.49
N GLY A 426 -11.71 -5.73 8.52
CA GLY A 426 -12.46 -6.53 9.50
C GLY A 426 -13.81 -6.99 8.94
N GLN A 427 -14.55 -7.78 9.71
CA GLN A 427 -15.97 -7.98 9.45
C GLN A 427 -16.72 -6.66 9.58
N LEU A 428 -17.67 -6.40 8.69
CA LEU A 428 -18.58 -5.27 8.77
C LEU A 428 -19.73 -5.64 9.75
N PRO A 429 -19.80 -5.10 10.99
CA PRO A 429 -20.81 -5.52 11.97
C PRO A 429 -22.23 -5.01 11.64
N TYR A 430 -22.35 -4.16 10.62
CA TYR A 430 -23.56 -3.68 9.97
C TYR A 430 -23.13 -3.15 8.59
N GLN A 431 -24.09 -2.95 7.68
CA GLN A 431 -23.84 -2.33 6.38
C GLN A 431 -24.93 -1.29 6.11
N VAL A 432 -24.56 -0.17 5.49
CA VAL A 432 -25.48 0.81 4.89
C VAL A 432 -25.04 0.98 3.45
N THR A 433 -25.80 0.37 2.55
CA THR A 433 -25.52 0.32 1.12
C THR A 433 -25.89 1.63 0.43
N PRO A 434 -25.36 1.92 -0.77
CA PRO A 434 -25.78 3.09 -1.56
C PRO A 434 -27.29 3.17 -1.79
N LEU A 435 -27.98 2.03 -1.89
CA LEU A 435 -29.44 1.95 -1.92
C LEU A 435 -30.04 2.45 -0.61
N ASP A 436 -29.68 1.86 0.53
CA ASP A 436 -30.22 2.24 1.86
C ASP A 436 -30.10 3.75 2.10
N GLY A 437 -28.89 4.30 1.87
CA GLY A 437 -28.60 5.72 2.06
C GLY A 437 -29.39 6.65 1.13
N ILE A 438 -29.88 6.17 -0.02
CA ILE A 438 -30.74 6.93 -0.94
C ILE A 438 -32.22 6.74 -0.60
N GLU A 439 -32.65 5.55 -0.19
CA GLU A 439 -34.02 5.26 0.25
C GLU A 439 -34.42 6.09 1.48
N GLU A 440 -33.50 6.35 2.41
CA GLU A 440 -33.72 7.29 3.51
C GLU A 440 -34.02 8.74 3.06
N ARG A 441 -33.72 9.10 1.81
CA ARG A 441 -33.78 10.48 1.29
C ARG A 441 -34.87 10.69 0.23
N VAL A 442 -35.34 9.62 -0.42
CA VAL A 442 -36.23 9.69 -1.60
C VAL A 442 -37.48 8.83 -1.37
N GLY A 443 -38.67 9.44 -1.49
CA GLY A 443 -39.93 8.78 -1.14
C GLY A 443 -40.40 7.65 -2.07
N SER A 444 -39.69 7.40 -3.18
CA SER A 444 -39.95 6.29 -4.09
C SER A 444 -38.66 5.89 -4.80
N VAL A 445 -38.13 4.72 -4.46
CA VAL A 445 -36.93 4.18 -5.10
C VAL A 445 -37.28 2.90 -5.84
N THR A 446 -36.64 2.70 -6.99
CA THR A 446 -36.63 1.43 -7.72
C THR A 446 -35.19 0.93 -7.81
N THR A 447 -34.99 -0.37 -7.64
CA THR A 447 -33.65 -0.97 -7.56
C THR A 447 -33.45 -2.17 -8.48
N GLY A 448 -32.19 -2.52 -8.72
CA GLY A 448 -31.77 -3.82 -9.23
C GLY A 448 -30.35 -3.82 -9.78
N GLU A 449 -29.65 -4.94 -9.61
CA GLU A 449 -28.22 -5.12 -9.91
C GLU A 449 -27.83 -4.88 -11.39
N GLY A 450 -28.80 -4.94 -12.31
CA GLY A 450 -28.55 -4.68 -13.74
C GLY A 450 -27.82 -5.80 -14.48
N LEU A 451 -27.80 -7.02 -13.94
CA LEU A 451 -27.06 -8.18 -14.46
C LEU A 451 -27.79 -8.90 -15.60
N GLU A 452 -27.05 -9.59 -16.46
CA GLU A 452 -27.63 -10.56 -17.39
C GLU A 452 -27.81 -11.91 -16.68
N ARG A 453 -29.04 -12.45 -16.70
CA ARG A 453 -29.29 -13.83 -16.30
C ARG A 453 -29.20 -14.73 -17.52
N VAL A 454 -28.37 -15.76 -17.46
CA VAL A 454 -28.12 -16.68 -18.57
C VAL A 454 -28.37 -18.13 -18.19
N ALA A 455 -28.64 -18.96 -19.19
CA ALA A 455 -28.50 -20.41 -19.11
C ALA A 455 -27.39 -20.85 -20.08
N LEU A 456 -26.51 -21.74 -19.62
CA LEU A 456 -25.35 -22.20 -20.39
C LEU A 456 -25.60 -23.63 -20.87
N ARG A 457 -26.04 -23.78 -22.13
CA ARG A 457 -26.36 -25.08 -22.72
C ARG A 457 -25.12 -25.69 -23.36
N HIS A 458 -24.67 -26.83 -22.84
CA HIS A 458 -23.62 -27.63 -23.45
C HIS A 458 -24.05 -28.14 -24.83
N LEU A 459 -23.24 -27.90 -25.87
CA LEU A 459 -23.65 -28.15 -27.24
C LEU A 459 -23.78 -29.65 -27.57
N ASP A 460 -22.91 -30.50 -27.03
CA ASP A 460 -22.88 -31.91 -27.42
C ASP A 460 -23.96 -32.75 -26.74
N SER A 461 -24.35 -32.40 -25.50
CA SER A 461 -25.39 -33.12 -24.73
C SER A 461 -26.75 -32.43 -24.74
N GLY A 462 -26.83 -31.16 -25.15
CA GLY A 462 -28.05 -30.35 -25.13
C GLY A 462 -28.54 -29.96 -23.73
N LYS A 463 -27.81 -30.31 -22.68
CA LYS A 463 -28.14 -30.03 -21.27
C LYS A 463 -27.52 -28.73 -20.76
N TYR A 464 -28.03 -28.20 -19.66
CA TYR A 464 -27.57 -26.95 -19.06
C TYR A 464 -26.65 -27.17 -17.86
N VAL A 465 -25.71 -26.24 -17.66
CA VAL A 465 -24.92 -26.11 -16.42
C VAL A 465 -25.86 -25.83 -15.26
N THR A 466 -25.94 -26.78 -14.33
CA THR A 466 -26.93 -26.85 -13.23
C THR A 466 -26.20 -27.05 -11.90
N ALA A 467 -26.59 -26.32 -10.86
CA ALA A 467 -26.16 -26.56 -9.48
C ALA A 467 -27.38 -26.74 -8.57
N THR A 468 -27.34 -27.74 -7.68
CA THR A 468 -28.53 -28.20 -6.91
C THR A 468 -28.36 -28.15 -5.40
N GLY A 469 -27.15 -27.90 -4.88
CA GLY A 469 -26.85 -27.80 -3.46
C GLY A 469 -25.93 -26.62 -3.16
N THR A 470 -25.31 -26.58 -1.97
CA THR A 470 -24.46 -25.45 -1.52
C THR A 470 -23.31 -25.89 -0.60
N GLY A 471 -22.86 -27.14 -0.69
CA GLY A 471 -21.63 -27.60 -0.03
C GLY A 471 -20.52 -27.93 -1.03
N PRO A 472 -19.29 -28.17 -0.55
CA PRO A 472 -18.14 -28.51 -1.41
C PRO A 472 -18.27 -29.89 -2.08
N ASP A 473 -19.22 -30.73 -1.65
CA ASP A 473 -19.57 -32.00 -2.30
C ASP A 473 -20.72 -31.85 -3.34
N ASP A 474 -21.41 -30.70 -3.38
CA ASP A 474 -22.57 -30.44 -4.24
C ASP A 474 -22.16 -29.93 -5.64
N ASN A 475 -21.38 -30.75 -6.35
CA ASN A 475 -20.80 -30.39 -7.64
C ASN A 475 -21.83 -29.98 -8.71
N ALA A 476 -21.51 -28.89 -9.42
CA ALA A 476 -22.23 -28.43 -10.60
C ALA A 476 -22.02 -29.38 -11.78
N GLY A 477 -23.07 -29.58 -12.57
CA GLY A 477 -23.08 -30.58 -13.65
C GLY A 477 -24.10 -30.31 -14.75
N LEU A 478 -24.13 -31.20 -15.73
CA LEU A 478 -25.06 -31.17 -16.86
C LEU A 478 -26.30 -32.00 -16.55
N ILE A 479 -27.24 -31.38 -15.84
CA ILE A 479 -28.44 -32.04 -15.30
C ILE A 479 -29.68 -31.66 -16.13
N ASP A 480 -30.05 -30.38 -16.13
CA ASP A 480 -31.30 -29.88 -16.71
C ASP A 480 -31.34 -30.00 -18.24
N THR A 481 -32.52 -30.25 -18.80
CA THR A 481 -32.80 -30.27 -20.25
C THR A 481 -33.57 -29.03 -20.74
N ALA A 482 -33.97 -28.14 -19.82
CA ALA A 482 -34.57 -26.84 -20.10
C ALA A 482 -34.19 -25.85 -18.97
N PRO A 483 -34.07 -24.53 -19.22
CA PRO A 483 -33.64 -23.58 -18.20
C PRO A 483 -34.59 -23.49 -17.00
N GLY A 484 -34.10 -23.82 -15.81
CA GLY A 484 -34.75 -23.63 -14.51
C GLY A 484 -33.88 -22.75 -13.59
N ALA A 485 -34.35 -22.47 -12.37
CA ALA A 485 -33.58 -21.64 -11.43
C ALA A 485 -32.20 -22.24 -11.10
N ALA A 486 -32.12 -23.57 -10.96
CA ALA A 486 -30.88 -24.32 -10.73
C ALA A 486 -29.87 -24.26 -11.90
N SER A 487 -30.33 -23.96 -13.12
CA SER A 487 -29.51 -23.85 -14.34
C SER A 487 -29.41 -22.42 -14.91
N GLN A 488 -29.87 -21.44 -14.12
CA GLN A 488 -29.77 -20.02 -14.42
C GLN A 488 -28.67 -19.35 -13.58
N TRP A 489 -27.93 -18.45 -14.21
CA TRP A 489 -26.75 -17.82 -13.62
C TRP A 489 -26.78 -16.30 -13.88
N ASP A 490 -26.67 -15.52 -12.81
CA ASP A 490 -26.44 -14.07 -12.90
C ASP A 490 -24.95 -13.83 -13.18
N LEU A 491 -24.65 -13.18 -14.30
CA LEU A 491 -23.29 -12.78 -14.69
C LEU A 491 -22.98 -11.38 -14.14
N THR A 492 -21.94 -11.28 -13.31
CA THR A 492 -21.34 -9.98 -12.98
C THR A 492 -19.97 -9.86 -13.64
N ASP A 493 -19.84 -8.93 -14.59
CA ASP A 493 -18.57 -8.62 -15.24
C ASP A 493 -17.79 -7.60 -14.41
N TRP A 494 -16.64 -7.99 -13.86
CA TRP A 494 -15.71 -7.17 -13.09
C TRP A 494 -14.59 -6.60 -13.97
N THR A 495 -13.58 -6.00 -13.35
CA THR A 495 -12.39 -5.46 -14.02
C THR A 495 -11.59 -6.55 -14.76
N GLY A 496 -10.78 -6.15 -15.75
CA GLY A 496 -9.93 -7.06 -16.54
C GLY A 496 -10.68 -8.03 -17.48
N GLY A 497 -12.02 -8.03 -17.47
CA GLY A 497 -12.83 -9.00 -18.20
C GLY A 497 -13.02 -10.33 -17.46
N VAL A 498 -12.81 -10.33 -16.14
CA VAL A 498 -13.17 -11.44 -15.25
C VAL A 498 -14.63 -11.29 -14.83
N SER A 499 -15.38 -12.39 -14.82
CA SER A 499 -16.77 -12.45 -14.41
C SER A 499 -16.97 -13.49 -13.31
N THR A 500 -17.89 -13.21 -12.38
CA THR A 500 -18.42 -14.22 -11.43
C THR A 500 -19.80 -14.70 -11.91
N LEU A 501 -20.11 -15.98 -11.68
CA LEU A 501 -21.39 -16.60 -12.03
C LEU A 501 -22.14 -16.97 -10.75
N ARG A 502 -23.22 -16.25 -10.40
CA ARG A 502 -24.05 -16.57 -9.24
C ARG A 502 -25.27 -17.39 -9.67
N ASN A 503 -25.45 -18.58 -9.11
CA ASN A 503 -26.60 -19.43 -9.42
C ASN A 503 -27.91 -18.80 -8.90
N ALA A 504 -28.93 -18.77 -9.74
CA ALA A 504 -30.22 -18.13 -9.42
C ALA A 504 -31.12 -18.99 -8.50
N GLY A 505 -30.82 -20.28 -8.34
CA GLY A 505 -31.56 -21.21 -7.49
C GLY A 505 -31.10 -21.21 -6.03
N ASN A 506 -29.80 -21.07 -5.78
CA ASN A 506 -29.21 -21.14 -4.43
C ASN A 506 -28.48 -19.86 -3.98
N GLY A 507 -28.23 -18.89 -4.86
CA GLY A 507 -27.56 -17.62 -4.56
C GLY A 507 -26.03 -17.69 -4.40
N ARG A 508 -25.41 -18.84 -4.66
CA ARG A 508 -23.96 -19.09 -4.51
C ARG A 508 -23.20 -18.93 -5.82
N LEU A 509 -21.89 -18.70 -5.73
CA LEU A 509 -21.01 -18.54 -6.87
C LEU A 509 -20.53 -19.89 -7.39
N LEU A 510 -20.40 -20.05 -8.70
CA LEU A 510 -19.62 -21.14 -9.27
C LEU A 510 -18.16 -21.00 -8.80
N GLY A 511 -17.58 -22.07 -8.24
CA GLY A 511 -16.23 -22.07 -7.67
C GLY A 511 -15.70 -23.50 -7.56
N GLY A 512 -15.00 -23.79 -6.45
CA GLY A 512 -14.58 -25.15 -6.07
C GLY A 512 -13.07 -25.41 -6.07
N ASP A 513 -12.68 -26.69 -5.99
CA ASP A 513 -11.30 -27.18 -5.79
C ASP A 513 -10.48 -27.35 -7.08
N TRP A 514 -10.97 -26.78 -8.18
CA TRP A 514 -10.44 -26.89 -9.55
C TRP A 514 -10.60 -28.28 -10.21
N ARG A 515 -10.73 -29.37 -9.44
CA ARG A 515 -10.95 -30.73 -9.96
C ARG A 515 -12.43 -31.00 -10.19
N SER A 516 -13.28 -30.49 -9.32
CA SER A 516 -14.70 -30.30 -9.56
C SER A 516 -15.09 -28.85 -9.32
N LEU A 517 -16.12 -28.40 -10.02
CA LEU A 517 -16.72 -27.10 -9.78
C LEU A 517 -18.01 -27.26 -8.98
N ASP A 518 -18.15 -26.49 -7.91
CA ASP A 518 -19.30 -26.51 -6.99
C ASP A 518 -19.92 -25.11 -6.85
N THR A 519 -20.81 -24.95 -5.87
CA THR A 519 -21.31 -23.65 -5.45
C THR A 519 -21.43 -23.52 -3.92
N ASP A 520 -20.31 -23.62 -3.19
CA ASP A 520 -20.25 -23.36 -1.74
C ASP A 520 -20.29 -21.85 -1.41
N ASP A 521 -19.47 -21.05 -2.09
CA ASP A 521 -19.18 -19.66 -1.71
C ASP A 521 -20.29 -18.64 -1.98
N ALA A 522 -20.44 -17.67 -1.07
CA ALA A 522 -21.34 -16.52 -1.22
C ALA A 522 -20.64 -15.25 -1.74
N GLU A 523 -19.31 -15.19 -1.59
CA GLU A 523 -18.42 -14.10 -2.03
C GLU A 523 -17.08 -14.71 -2.50
N PRO A 524 -16.37 -14.06 -3.43
CA PRO A 524 -15.05 -14.50 -3.86
C PRO A 524 -13.98 -13.96 -2.89
N ASP A 525 -14.08 -14.27 -1.58
CA ASP A 525 -13.28 -13.67 -0.50
C ASP A 525 -12.30 -14.65 0.20
N GLY A 526 -12.10 -15.84 -0.39
CA GLY A 526 -11.14 -16.86 0.06
C GLY A 526 -9.66 -16.53 -0.24
N TRP A 527 -8.75 -17.32 0.34
CA TRP A 527 -7.31 -17.19 0.09
C TRP A 527 -6.93 -17.52 -1.36
N TYR A 528 -7.57 -18.55 -1.91
CA TYR A 528 -7.63 -18.83 -3.35
C TYR A 528 -9.03 -18.43 -3.82
N VAL A 529 -9.13 -17.74 -4.95
CA VAL A 529 -10.39 -17.12 -5.38
C VAL A 529 -10.85 -17.81 -6.66
N SER A 530 -11.42 -19.01 -6.48
CA SER A 530 -11.76 -19.92 -7.57
C SER A 530 -13.05 -19.58 -8.33
N GLN A 531 -13.72 -18.47 -7.97
CA GLN A 531 -14.97 -18.02 -8.58
C GLN A 531 -14.76 -17.09 -9.80
N GLN A 532 -13.52 -16.99 -10.29
CA GLN A 532 -13.10 -16.10 -11.38
C GLN A 532 -13.12 -16.81 -12.73
N PHE A 533 -13.95 -16.34 -13.67
CA PHE A 533 -14.08 -16.91 -15.01
C PHE A 533 -14.06 -15.84 -16.12
N ALA A 534 -13.94 -16.25 -17.37
CA ALA A 534 -14.19 -15.40 -18.54
C ALA A 534 -14.93 -16.18 -19.64
N LEU A 535 -16.02 -15.59 -20.17
CA LEU A 535 -16.83 -16.21 -21.23
C LEU A 535 -16.28 -15.83 -22.62
N GLU A 536 -15.44 -16.68 -23.19
CA GLU A 536 -14.80 -16.45 -24.50
C GLU A 536 -15.71 -16.86 -25.66
N LYS A 537 -16.34 -15.88 -26.31
CA LYS A 537 -17.12 -16.11 -27.54
C LYS A 537 -16.22 -16.56 -28.71
N GLN A 538 -16.60 -17.67 -29.33
CA GLN A 538 -15.91 -18.31 -30.45
C GLN A 538 -16.46 -17.82 -31.81
N PRO A 539 -15.73 -18.02 -32.93
CA PRO A 539 -16.18 -17.62 -34.27
C PRO A 539 -17.48 -18.30 -34.73
N ASP A 540 -17.78 -19.50 -34.24
CA ASP A 540 -19.03 -20.23 -34.50
C ASP A 540 -20.22 -19.76 -33.64
N GLY A 541 -20.02 -18.77 -32.75
CA GLY A 541 -21.02 -18.23 -31.84
C GLY A 541 -21.17 -18.99 -30.53
N SER A 542 -20.50 -20.14 -30.36
CA SER A 542 -20.38 -20.82 -29.06
C SER A 542 -19.50 -20.01 -28.09
N HIS A 543 -19.51 -20.39 -26.82
CA HIS A 543 -18.64 -19.83 -25.80
C HIS A 543 -17.83 -20.94 -25.14
N LEU A 544 -16.56 -20.66 -24.85
CA LEU A 544 -15.77 -21.39 -23.87
C LEU A 544 -15.80 -20.62 -22.55
N ILE A 545 -15.72 -21.31 -21.42
CA ILE A 545 -15.60 -20.68 -20.11
C ILE A 545 -14.17 -20.88 -19.65
N ARG A 546 -13.34 -19.85 -19.69
CA ARG A 546 -11.97 -19.87 -19.18
C ARG A 546 -11.99 -19.66 -17.66
N TYR A 547 -11.16 -20.38 -16.91
CA TYR A 547 -10.86 -20.05 -15.52
C TYR A 547 -9.84 -18.91 -15.47
N ALA A 548 -10.13 -17.89 -14.69
CA ALA A 548 -9.39 -16.62 -14.64
C ALA A 548 -8.82 -16.35 -13.24
N GLY A 549 -8.59 -17.39 -12.44
CA GLY A 549 -7.81 -17.29 -11.21
C GLY A 549 -6.33 -17.05 -11.48
N TYR A 550 -5.70 -16.24 -10.63
CA TYR A 550 -4.27 -15.94 -10.70
C TYR A 550 -3.40 -17.20 -10.53
N GLU A 551 -3.94 -18.23 -9.87
CA GLU A 551 -3.29 -19.53 -9.69
C GLU A 551 -2.91 -20.17 -11.04
N THR A 552 -3.56 -19.79 -12.15
CA THR A 552 -3.24 -20.32 -13.50
C THR A 552 -1.85 -19.96 -14.02
N VAL A 553 -1.19 -18.91 -13.50
CA VAL A 553 0.21 -18.59 -13.85
C VAL A 553 1.22 -19.21 -12.88
N GLU A 554 0.77 -19.77 -11.77
CA GLU A 554 1.62 -20.37 -10.75
C GLU A 554 2.15 -21.74 -11.17
N SER A 555 3.46 -21.96 -11.01
CA SER A 555 4.12 -23.20 -11.44
C SER A 555 3.58 -24.47 -10.74
N TRP A 556 2.98 -24.35 -9.56
CA TRP A 556 2.42 -25.46 -8.79
C TRP A 556 0.98 -25.83 -9.19
N PHE A 557 0.25 -24.96 -9.90
CA PHE A 557 -1.13 -25.23 -10.32
C PHE A 557 -1.20 -26.30 -11.43
N GLY A 558 -0.16 -26.36 -12.27
CA GLY A 558 0.04 -27.44 -13.24
C GLY A 558 -0.92 -27.47 -14.45
N LEU A 559 -1.89 -26.55 -14.52
CA LEU A 559 -2.85 -26.42 -15.62
C LEU A 559 -2.89 -24.97 -16.16
N PRO A 560 -1.90 -24.52 -16.93
CA PRO A 560 -1.97 -23.24 -17.64
C PRO A 560 -3.10 -23.28 -18.68
N ASP A 561 -3.69 -22.12 -18.98
CA ASP A 561 -4.83 -22.01 -19.90
C ASP A 561 -5.98 -22.99 -19.56
N ALA A 562 -6.46 -22.93 -18.32
CA ALA A 562 -7.56 -23.74 -17.80
C ALA A 562 -8.95 -23.26 -18.27
N TYR A 563 -9.81 -24.20 -18.68
CA TYR A 563 -11.20 -23.96 -19.12
C TYR A 563 -12.14 -24.98 -18.49
N VAL A 564 -13.42 -24.65 -18.41
CA VAL A 564 -14.46 -25.61 -17.99
C VAL A 564 -14.62 -26.69 -19.06
N GLY A 565 -14.34 -27.93 -18.66
CA GLY A 565 -14.62 -29.16 -19.40
C GLY A 565 -15.82 -29.91 -18.81
N VAL A 566 -16.13 -31.06 -19.40
CA VAL A 566 -17.20 -31.96 -18.96
C VAL A 566 -16.65 -33.38 -18.93
N THR A 567 -16.70 -34.02 -17.77
CA THR A 567 -16.30 -35.43 -17.58
C THR A 567 -17.42 -36.15 -16.86
N ASP A 568 -17.97 -37.21 -17.47
CA ASP A 568 -19.12 -38.00 -16.98
C ASP A 568 -20.36 -37.16 -16.54
N GLY A 569 -20.49 -35.94 -17.08
CA GLY A 569 -21.57 -35.00 -16.79
C GLY A 569 -21.27 -34.01 -15.66
N ALA A 570 -20.16 -34.14 -14.93
CA ALA A 570 -19.65 -33.16 -13.98
C ALA A 570 -18.79 -32.10 -14.67
N LEU A 571 -18.66 -30.92 -14.05
CA LEU A 571 -17.78 -29.84 -14.51
C LEU A 571 -16.44 -29.87 -13.78
N ALA A 572 -15.37 -29.66 -14.53
CA ALA A 572 -13.99 -29.68 -14.04
C ALA A 572 -13.12 -28.71 -14.88
N LEU A 573 -11.94 -28.33 -14.40
CA LEU A 573 -10.97 -27.60 -15.22
C LEU A 573 -10.15 -28.54 -16.11
N VAL A 574 -10.01 -28.19 -17.39
CA VAL A 574 -9.29 -28.93 -18.43
C VAL A 574 -8.47 -27.98 -19.32
N PRO A 575 -7.46 -28.47 -20.08
CA PRO A 575 -6.75 -27.64 -21.05
C PRO A 575 -7.66 -27.14 -22.17
N LYS A 576 -7.38 -25.95 -22.75
CA LYS A 576 -8.19 -25.35 -23.84
C LYS A 576 -8.62 -26.31 -24.97
N ALA A 577 -7.76 -27.26 -25.35
CA ALA A 577 -8.03 -28.24 -26.39
C ALA A 577 -9.17 -29.24 -26.06
N GLN A 578 -9.55 -29.35 -24.79
CA GLN A 578 -10.62 -30.22 -24.27
C GLN A 578 -11.81 -29.41 -23.72
N ALA A 579 -11.77 -28.08 -23.85
CA ALA A 579 -12.79 -27.18 -23.29
C ALA A 579 -14.18 -27.47 -23.87
N ALA A 580 -15.18 -27.52 -22.99
CA ALA A 580 -16.56 -27.75 -23.40
C ALA A 580 -17.14 -26.49 -24.08
N LYS A 581 -17.95 -26.69 -25.12
CA LYS A 581 -18.61 -25.61 -25.85
C LYS A 581 -20.03 -25.39 -25.33
N PHE A 582 -20.37 -24.13 -25.07
CA PHE A 582 -21.67 -23.73 -24.56
C PHE A 582 -22.38 -22.73 -25.49
N ALA A 583 -23.68 -22.88 -25.66
CA ALA A 583 -24.55 -21.77 -26.06
C ALA A 583 -24.90 -20.95 -24.81
N LYS A 584 -24.65 -19.63 -24.87
CA LYS A 584 -25.15 -18.66 -23.88
C LYS A 584 -26.55 -18.21 -24.31
N GLU A 585 -27.55 -18.63 -23.57
CA GLU A 585 -28.95 -18.24 -23.78
C GLU A 585 -29.32 -17.19 -22.72
N VAL A 586 -29.72 -15.98 -23.15
CA VAL A 586 -30.10 -14.90 -22.23
C VAL A 586 -31.54 -15.14 -21.78
N VAL A 587 -31.72 -15.35 -20.48
CA VAL A 587 -33.02 -15.62 -19.84
C VAL A 587 -33.69 -14.32 -19.39
N SER A 588 -32.91 -13.36 -18.89
CA SER A 588 -33.38 -11.99 -18.68
C SER A 588 -32.26 -10.95 -18.89
N ASP A 589 -32.66 -9.80 -19.43
CA ASP A 589 -31.80 -8.64 -19.64
C ASP A 589 -32.04 -7.62 -18.51
N GLY A 590 -31.23 -7.73 -17.45
CA GLY A 590 -31.28 -6.79 -16.32
C GLY A 590 -30.81 -5.38 -16.69
N ILE A 591 -30.02 -5.22 -17.75
CA ILE A 591 -29.59 -3.91 -18.27
C ILE A 591 -30.79 -3.17 -18.86
N ALA A 592 -31.59 -3.85 -19.68
CA ALA A 592 -32.84 -3.31 -20.21
C ALA A 592 -33.85 -2.98 -19.09
N ALA A 593 -33.96 -3.84 -18.07
CA ALA A 593 -34.82 -3.60 -16.91
C ALA A 593 -34.36 -2.38 -16.08
N ALA A 594 -33.04 -2.22 -15.86
CA ALA A 594 -32.47 -1.06 -15.19
C ALA A 594 -32.68 0.24 -15.98
N ALA A 595 -32.53 0.19 -17.31
CA ALA A 595 -32.82 1.32 -18.18
C ALA A 595 -34.32 1.71 -18.17
N ALA A 596 -35.24 0.74 -18.12
CA ALA A 596 -36.67 1.01 -17.99
C ALA A 596 -37.01 1.71 -16.66
N ARG A 597 -36.49 1.20 -15.53
CA ARG A 597 -36.63 1.85 -14.21
C ARG A 597 -36.08 3.28 -14.22
N ALA A 598 -34.92 3.49 -14.83
CA ALA A 598 -34.31 4.81 -14.95
C ALA A 598 -35.16 5.80 -15.76
N ALA A 599 -35.87 5.35 -16.80
CA ALA A 599 -36.76 6.19 -17.60
C ALA A 599 -38.01 6.67 -16.83
N GLU A 600 -38.44 5.92 -15.81
CA GLU A 600 -39.59 6.25 -14.95
C GLU A 600 -39.22 7.13 -13.74
N ALA A 601 -37.93 7.23 -13.40
CA ALA A 601 -37.42 7.98 -12.26
C ALA A 601 -37.02 9.44 -12.59
N GLU A 602 -37.13 10.35 -11.62
CA GLU A 602 -36.67 11.75 -11.79
C GLU A 602 -35.14 11.87 -11.90
N VAL A 603 -34.42 10.95 -11.25
CA VAL A 603 -32.96 10.81 -11.30
C VAL A 603 -32.59 9.33 -11.33
N ALA A 604 -31.42 9.01 -11.89
CA ALA A 604 -30.86 7.67 -11.83
C ALA A 604 -29.46 7.71 -11.19
N VAL A 605 -29.14 6.67 -10.42
CA VAL A 605 -27.83 6.46 -9.80
C VAL A 605 -27.37 5.06 -10.21
N VAL A 606 -26.30 4.98 -10.99
CA VAL A 606 -25.66 3.71 -11.35
C VAL A 606 -24.49 3.50 -10.41
N VAL A 607 -24.50 2.43 -9.62
CA VAL A 607 -23.40 2.07 -8.72
C VAL A 607 -22.63 0.89 -9.33
N ALA A 608 -21.39 1.16 -9.74
CA ALA A 608 -20.56 0.27 -10.54
C ALA A 608 -19.11 0.32 -10.03
N GLY A 609 -18.30 -0.70 -10.34
CA GLY A 609 -16.89 -0.72 -9.97
C GLY A 609 -16.27 -2.13 -9.89
N SER A 610 -15.50 -2.36 -8.83
CA SER A 610 -14.69 -3.57 -8.62
C SER A 610 -15.19 -4.39 -7.43
N HIS A 611 -14.87 -5.68 -7.44
CA HIS A 611 -14.84 -6.47 -6.21
C HIS A 611 -13.40 -6.50 -5.67
N PRO A 612 -13.14 -6.23 -4.38
CA PRO A 612 -11.76 -6.09 -3.86
C PRO A 612 -10.83 -7.30 -4.04
N PHE A 613 -11.40 -8.50 -4.21
CA PHE A 613 -10.65 -9.75 -4.38
C PHE A 613 -10.55 -10.25 -5.84
N VAL A 614 -11.24 -9.61 -6.80
CA VAL A 614 -11.33 -10.09 -8.20
C VAL A 614 -10.52 -9.21 -9.12
N ALA A 615 -9.64 -9.83 -9.93
CA ALA A 615 -8.81 -9.13 -10.91
C ALA A 615 -8.01 -7.95 -10.32
N GLY A 616 -7.29 -8.22 -9.22
CA GLY A 616 -6.42 -7.30 -8.48
C GLY A 616 -6.52 -7.46 -6.96
N ARG A 617 -5.50 -8.04 -6.29
CA ARG A 617 -5.34 -8.13 -4.82
C ARG A 617 -3.91 -8.57 -4.45
N GLU A 618 -3.60 -8.78 -3.16
CA GLU A 618 -2.40 -9.51 -2.74
C GLU A 618 -2.25 -10.84 -3.52
N PHE A 619 -1.04 -11.16 -4.01
CA PHE A 619 -0.70 -12.23 -4.97
C PHE A 619 -1.22 -12.08 -6.42
N HIS A 620 -1.97 -11.02 -6.77
CA HIS A 620 -2.59 -10.87 -8.09
C HIS A 620 -2.51 -9.43 -8.63
N ASP A 621 -1.52 -9.15 -9.48
CA ASP A 621 -1.47 -7.91 -10.26
C ASP A 621 -2.53 -7.89 -11.37
N ARG A 622 -2.94 -6.69 -11.80
CA ARG A 622 -3.96 -6.48 -12.84
C ARG A 622 -3.34 -6.46 -14.23
N ASP A 623 -3.92 -7.20 -15.18
CA ASP A 623 -3.51 -7.11 -16.59
C ASP A 623 -3.76 -5.72 -17.20
N ASP A 624 -4.90 -5.11 -16.88
CA ASP A 624 -5.33 -3.83 -17.44
C ASP A 624 -6.24 -3.00 -16.51
N LEU A 625 -6.64 -1.83 -17.01
CA LEU A 625 -7.42 -0.82 -16.28
C LEU A 625 -8.90 -0.72 -16.71
N ARG A 626 -9.44 -1.71 -17.43
CA ARG A 626 -10.82 -1.68 -17.94
C ARG A 626 -11.82 -2.03 -16.85
N LEU A 627 -12.93 -1.30 -16.82
CA LEU A 627 -14.16 -1.73 -16.13
C LEU A 627 -14.85 -2.85 -16.93
N GLY A 628 -15.61 -3.71 -16.25
CA GLY A 628 -16.31 -4.84 -16.86
C GLY A 628 -17.30 -4.45 -17.96
N ALA A 629 -17.37 -5.27 -19.01
CA ALA A 629 -18.14 -4.97 -20.22
C ALA A 629 -19.65 -4.85 -19.95
N GLY A 630 -20.23 -5.73 -19.13
CA GLY A 630 -21.62 -5.61 -18.65
C GLY A 630 -21.88 -4.30 -17.90
N GLN A 631 -20.98 -3.89 -17.01
CA GLN A 631 -21.11 -2.64 -16.26
C GLN A 631 -21.02 -1.39 -17.17
N LEU A 632 -20.12 -1.39 -18.16
CA LEU A 632 -20.05 -0.32 -19.15
C LEU A 632 -21.35 -0.20 -19.98
N ARG A 633 -21.93 -1.34 -20.40
CA ARG A 633 -23.23 -1.38 -21.10
C ARG A 633 -24.37 -0.89 -20.20
N LEU A 634 -24.37 -1.26 -18.92
CA LEU A 634 -25.35 -0.78 -17.94
C LEU A 634 -25.29 0.75 -17.79
N ILE A 635 -24.09 1.30 -17.59
CA ILE A 635 -23.85 2.75 -17.50
C ILE A 635 -24.37 3.46 -18.77
N GLU A 636 -24.07 2.94 -19.96
CA GLU A 636 -24.54 3.53 -21.22
C GLU A 636 -26.07 3.48 -21.36
N ALA A 637 -26.68 2.31 -21.11
CA ALA A 637 -28.12 2.11 -21.25
C ALA A 637 -28.93 3.00 -20.29
N VAL A 638 -28.53 3.06 -19.02
CA VAL A 638 -29.19 3.91 -18.00
C VAL A 638 -29.03 5.39 -18.33
N ARG A 639 -27.82 5.84 -18.70
CA ARG A 639 -27.60 7.24 -19.12
C ARG A 639 -28.39 7.64 -20.36
N LYS A 640 -28.62 6.70 -21.29
CA LYS A 640 -29.43 6.92 -22.48
C LYS A 640 -30.92 7.01 -22.15
N ALA A 641 -31.38 6.23 -21.18
CA ALA A 641 -32.76 6.28 -20.69
C ALA A 641 -33.05 7.53 -19.84
N ASN A 642 -32.10 7.94 -19.00
CA ASN A 642 -32.23 9.12 -18.14
C ASN A 642 -30.98 10.02 -18.18
N PRO A 643 -31.04 11.22 -18.78
CA PRO A 643 -29.90 12.13 -18.83
C PRO A 643 -29.54 12.74 -17.45
N ARG A 644 -30.41 12.64 -16.44
CA ARG A 644 -30.12 12.98 -15.03
C ARG A 644 -29.53 11.78 -14.28
N THR A 645 -28.62 11.05 -14.94
CA THR A 645 -27.87 9.93 -14.33
C THR A 645 -26.61 10.45 -13.64
N VAL A 646 -26.37 9.94 -12.42
CA VAL A 646 -25.07 9.96 -11.74
C VAL A 646 -24.47 8.56 -11.80
N VAL A 647 -23.19 8.45 -12.14
CA VAL A 647 -22.44 7.20 -11.91
C VAL A 647 -21.68 7.36 -10.60
N VAL A 648 -21.94 6.46 -9.64
CA VAL A 648 -21.11 6.25 -8.46
C VAL A 648 -20.19 5.08 -8.78
N LEU A 649 -18.90 5.37 -8.80
CA LEU A 649 -17.84 4.43 -9.08
C LEU A 649 -17.20 4.02 -7.74
N GLU A 650 -17.49 2.81 -7.29
CA GLU A 650 -16.90 2.25 -6.07
C GLU A 650 -15.77 1.28 -6.46
N THR A 651 -14.52 1.75 -6.43
CA THR A 651 -13.36 0.94 -6.84
C THR A 651 -12.16 1.08 -5.92
N SER A 652 -11.51 -0.06 -5.64
CA SER A 652 -10.16 -0.15 -5.06
C SER A 652 -9.10 0.58 -5.90
N TYR A 653 -9.23 0.53 -7.23
CA TYR A 653 -8.17 0.90 -8.18
C TYR A 653 -8.62 1.92 -9.25
N PRO A 654 -7.67 2.55 -9.97
CA PRO A 654 -7.97 3.31 -11.18
C PRO A 654 -8.62 2.43 -12.26
N VAL A 655 -9.69 2.94 -12.86
CA VAL A 655 -10.34 2.32 -14.02
C VAL A 655 -10.66 3.35 -15.11
N VAL A 656 -10.57 2.92 -16.37
CA VAL A 656 -10.87 3.75 -17.54
C VAL A 656 -12.38 3.74 -17.79
N VAL A 657 -13.06 4.79 -17.32
CA VAL A 657 -14.50 5.00 -17.49
C VAL A 657 -14.85 6.49 -17.66
N ASP A 658 -15.82 6.79 -18.53
CA ASP A 658 -16.30 8.16 -18.75
C ASP A 658 -17.82 8.30 -18.59
N ALA A 659 -18.24 9.19 -17.68
CA ALA A 659 -19.61 9.65 -17.54
C ALA A 659 -19.66 11.18 -17.28
N PRO A 660 -20.71 11.90 -17.77
CA PRO A 660 -20.84 13.35 -17.57
C PRO A 660 -20.91 13.78 -16.11
N THR A 661 -21.52 12.94 -15.26
CA THR A 661 -21.48 13.07 -13.80
C THR A 661 -20.99 11.75 -13.21
N LEU A 662 -19.82 11.81 -12.56
CA LEU A 662 -19.07 10.67 -12.06
C LEU A 662 -18.51 11.03 -10.68
N LEU A 663 -18.96 10.32 -9.66
CA LEU A 663 -18.45 10.36 -8.29
C LEU A 663 -17.63 9.09 -8.05
N TRP A 664 -16.41 9.19 -7.54
CA TRP A 664 -15.62 8.03 -7.12
C TRP A 664 -15.55 7.94 -5.59
N THR A 665 -15.64 6.72 -5.09
CA THR A 665 -15.32 6.33 -3.72
C THR A 665 -14.50 5.04 -3.78
N THR A 666 -13.65 4.83 -2.77
CA THR A 666 -13.16 3.48 -2.46
C THR A 666 -14.27 2.66 -1.83
N HIS A 667 -14.01 1.38 -1.58
CA HIS A 667 -14.77 0.65 -0.56
C HIS A 667 -14.55 1.40 0.77
N ALA A 668 -15.64 1.93 1.34
CA ALA A 668 -15.59 3.01 2.34
C ALA A 668 -15.95 2.53 3.76
N GLY A 669 -16.11 1.22 3.96
CA GLY A 669 -16.57 0.62 5.21
C GLY A 669 -18.09 0.72 5.39
N ALA A 670 -18.56 0.47 6.61
CA ALA A 670 -19.99 0.21 6.87
C ALA A 670 -20.95 1.38 6.57
N GLU A 671 -20.51 2.65 6.60
CA GLU A 671 -21.36 3.82 6.31
C GLU A 671 -21.20 4.34 4.87
N THR A 672 -20.67 3.52 3.94
CA THR A 672 -20.47 3.92 2.52
C THR A 672 -21.73 4.54 1.91
N GLY A 673 -22.89 3.92 2.08
CA GLY A 673 -24.16 4.41 1.54
C GLY A 673 -24.60 5.77 2.08
N HIS A 674 -24.50 5.96 3.39
CA HIS A 674 -24.74 7.25 4.03
C HIS A 674 -23.79 8.34 3.51
N ALA A 675 -22.50 8.02 3.37
CA ALA A 675 -21.49 8.96 2.88
C ALA A 675 -21.71 9.33 1.40
N VAL A 676 -22.05 8.35 0.56
CA VAL A 676 -22.45 8.58 -0.84
C VAL A 676 -23.70 9.47 -0.87
N ALA A 677 -24.74 9.16 -0.12
CA ALA A 677 -25.96 9.96 -0.06
C ALA A 677 -25.70 11.40 0.41
N ASP A 678 -24.91 11.60 1.47
CA ASP A 678 -24.56 12.92 1.97
C ASP A 678 -23.89 13.79 0.89
N VAL A 679 -23.05 13.19 0.03
CA VAL A 679 -22.49 13.86 -1.15
C VAL A 679 -23.57 14.10 -2.21
N LEU A 680 -24.29 13.05 -2.64
CA LEU A 680 -25.29 13.13 -3.71
C LEU A 680 -26.35 14.20 -3.46
N PHE A 681 -26.83 14.34 -2.22
CA PHE A 681 -27.83 15.34 -1.82
C PHE A 681 -27.25 16.69 -1.38
N GLY A 682 -25.93 16.79 -1.19
CA GLY A 682 -25.22 18.04 -0.97
C GLY A 682 -25.06 18.47 0.50
N ASP A 683 -25.33 17.58 1.45
CA ASP A 683 -25.02 17.78 2.87
C ASP A 683 -23.50 17.82 3.10
N VAL A 684 -22.76 17.02 2.32
CA VAL A 684 -21.31 17.11 2.13
C VAL A 684 -21.02 17.68 0.75
N ASN A 685 -20.36 18.84 0.70
CA ASN A 685 -19.77 19.32 -0.54
C ASN A 685 -18.46 18.53 -0.79
N PRO A 686 -18.32 17.78 -1.91
CA PRO A 686 -17.16 16.95 -2.16
C PRO A 686 -15.89 17.81 -2.22
N GLY A 687 -14.91 17.37 -1.42
CA GLY A 687 -13.61 18.01 -1.27
C GLY A 687 -12.43 17.05 -1.44
N GLY A 688 -12.70 15.76 -1.67
CA GLY A 688 -11.68 14.76 -1.94
C GLY A 688 -10.92 15.06 -3.24
N ARG A 689 -9.71 14.51 -3.33
CA ARG A 689 -8.81 14.63 -4.50
C ARG A 689 -8.07 13.31 -4.72
N LEU A 690 -7.93 12.88 -5.98
CA LEU A 690 -7.17 11.68 -6.34
C LEU A 690 -5.72 11.74 -5.84
N THR A 691 -5.21 10.59 -5.40
CA THR A 691 -3.85 10.44 -4.86
C THR A 691 -2.89 9.71 -5.81
N GLN A 692 -3.39 9.29 -6.97
CA GLN A 692 -2.65 8.68 -8.07
C GLN A 692 -3.24 9.15 -9.40
N THR A 693 -2.44 9.09 -10.46
CA THR A 693 -2.83 9.50 -11.81
C THR A 693 -3.60 8.38 -12.50
N TRP A 694 -4.79 8.69 -13.01
CA TRP A 694 -5.60 7.75 -13.79
C TRP A 694 -5.28 7.96 -15.28
N PRO A 695 -4.59 7.03 -15.97
CA PRO A 695 -4.21 7.22 -17.37
C PRO A 695 -5.43 7.19 -18.30
N ALA A 696 -5.35 7.89 -19.44
CA ALA A 696 -6.45 8.03 -20.39
C ALA A 696 -6.84 6.70 -21.05
N ALA A 697 -5.85 6.04 -21.64
CA ALA A 697 -5.77 4.66 -22.10
C ALA A 697 -4.41 4.52 -22.81
N GLY A 698 -3.74 3.38 -22.71
CA GLY A 698 -2.45 3.18 -23.37
C GLY A 698 -1.79 1.87 -22.93
N ALA A 699 -0.80 1.42 -23.71
CA ALA A 699 0.10 0.37 -23.25
C ALA A 699 1.01 0.99 -22.18
N LEU A 700 0.79 0.61 -20.92
CA LEU A 700 1.72 0.94 -19.85
C LEU A 700 3.05 0.21 -20.08
N PRO A 701 4.19 0.75 -19.59
CA PRO A 701 5.49 0.06 -19.60
C PRO A 701 5.45 -1.31 -18.90
N SER A 702 6.57 -2.03 -18.86
CA SER A 702 6.64 -3.24 -18.04
C SER A 702 6.32 -2.90 -16.58
N LEU A 703 5.50 -3.72 -15.92
CA LEU A 703 5.20 -3.54 -14.50
C LEU A 703 6.47 -3.66 -13.65
N LEU A 704 7.50 -4.38 -14.14
CA LEU A 704 8.82 -4.48 -13.51
C LEU A 704 9.83 -3.39 -13.92
N ASP A 705 9.44 -2.40 -14.73
CA ASP A 705 10.30 -1.25 -15.03
C ASP A 705 10.09 -0.12 -13.99
N TYR A 706 11.04 -0.04 -13.06
CA TYR A 706 11.02 0.91 -11.95
C TYR A 706 11.71 2.25 -12.31
N ASP A 707 12.30 2.41 -13.51
CA ASP A 707 12.90 3.69 -13.91
C ASP A 707 11.83 4.70 -14.36
N LEU A 708 11.33 5.49 -13.40
CA LEU A 708 10.36 6.55 -13.64
C LEU A 708 10.76 7.56 -14.73
N VAL A 709 12.07 7.79 -14.93
CA VAL A 709 12.55 8.76 -15.93
C VAL A 709 12.35 8.22 -17.34
N LYS A 710 12.56 6.91 -17.54
CA LYS A 710 12.41 6.24 -18.85
C LYS A 710 10.98 5.85 -19.15
N THR A 711 10.27 5.40 -18.13
CA THR A 711 8.87 4.95 -18.24
C THR A 711 7.87 6.10 -18.35
N GLY A 712 8.23 7.31 -17.89
CA GLY A 712 7.29 8.44 -17.83
C GLY A 712 6.13 8.21 -16.86
N MET A 713 6.27 7.29 -15.90
CA MET A 713 5.20 6.94 -14.97
C MET A 713 5.03 7.97 -13.85
N THR A 714 3.83 8.01 -13.26
CA THR A 714 3.35 9.00 -12.27
C THR A 714 3.29 10.43 -12.80
N TYR A 715 2.63 11.34 -12.06
CA TYR A 715 2.62 12.78 -12.39
C TYR A 715 4.00 13.44 -12.32
N LEU A 716 5.02 12.78 -11.74
CA LEU A 716 6.38 13.30 -11.61
C LEU A 716 7.09 13.37 -12.96
N TYR A 717 6.91 12.37 -13.83
CA TYR A 717 7.62 12.27 -15.12
C TYR A 717 6.67 12.10 -16.32
N GLY A 718 5.39 11.84 -16.10
CA GLY A 718 4.38 11.75 -17.15
C GLY A 718 4.08 13.10 -17.81
N GLU A 719 4.30 13.17 -19.12
CA GLU A 719 3.94 14.31 -19.97
C GLU A 719 2.55 14.14 -20.64
N ASP A 720 2.09 12.90 -20.79
CA ASP A 720 0.80 12.58 -21.40
C ASP A 720 -0.37 13.14 -20.59
N LYS A 721 -1.47 13.46 -21.30
CA LYS A 721 -2.70 13.93 -20.67
C LYS A 721 -3.45 12.75 -20.02
N PRO A 722 -3.60 12.69 -18.68
CA PRO A 722 -4.32 11.62 -18.02
C PRO A 722 -5.84 11.73 -18.20
N LEU A 723 -6.57 10.66 -17.87
CA LEU A 723 -8.04 10.70 -17.70
C LEU A 723 -8.40 11.66 -16.56
N TYR A 724 -7.72 11.46 -15.42
CA TYR A 724 -7.76 12.32 -14.24
C TYR A 724 -6.35 12.40 -13.64
N ALA A 725 -5.85 13.61 -13.44
CA ALA A 725 -4.48 13.83 -12.95
C ALA A 725 -4.36 13.59 -11.43
N PHE A 726 -3.15 13.33 -10.94
CA PHE A 726 -2.83 13.43 -9.53
C PHE A 726 -3.37 14.74 -8.92
N GLY A 727 -4.06 14.64 -7.79
CA GLY A 727 -4.70 15.76 -7.12
C GLY A 727 -6.00 16.23 -7.77
N HIS A 728 -6.57 15.56 -8.78
CA HIS A 728 -7.84 15.95 -9.41
C HIS A 728 -9.05 15.68 -8.51
N GLY A 729 -10.00 16.61 -8.53
CA GLY A 729 -11.34 16.48 -7.95
C GLY A 729 -12.12 17.79 -8.13
N LEU A 730 -13.44 17.70 -8.09
CA LEU A 730 -14.35 18.84 -8.19
C LEU A 730 -15.01 19.16 -6.84
N SER A 731 -15.75 20.26 -6.79
CA SER A 731 -16.56 20.72 -5.66
C SER A 731 -17.87 21.31 -6.21
N TYR A 732 -18.91 21.41 -5.37
CA TYR A 732 -20.13 22.17 -5.67
C TYR A 732 -19.93 23.69 -5.58
N THR A 733 -18.73 24.16 -5.23
CA THR A 733 -18.33 25.57 -5.33
C THR A 733 -17.06 25.74 -6.16
N SER A 734 -16.70 26.98 -6.47
CA SER A 734 -15.49 27.34 -7.20
C SER A 734 -14.52 28.13 -6.32
N PHE A 735 -13.23 28.05 -6.63
CA PHE A 735 -12.17 28.74 -5.88
C PHE A 735 -11.28 29.57 -6.80
N GLY A 736 -11.08 30.83 -6.43
CA GLY A 736 -10.17 31.78 -7.07
C GLY A 736 -8.85 31.88 -6.32
N TYR A 737 -7.73 31.84 -7.04
CA TYR A 737 -6.38 31.91 -6.50
C TYR A 737 -5.72 33.21 -6.98
N GLN A 738 -5.11 33.97 -6.07
CA GLN A 738 -4.51 35.27 -6.40
C GLN A 738 -3.31 35.62 -5.53
N GLY A 739 -2.39 36.41 -6.10
CA GLY A 739 -1.29 37.01 -5.35
C GLY A 739 -0.28 36.00 -4.79
N LEU A 740 0.05 34.96 -5.57
CA LEU A 740 1.12 34.03 -5.24
C LEU A 740 2.45 34.77 -5.02
N ARG A 741 3.13 34.44 -3.92
CA ARG A 741 4.45 34.97 -3.55
C ARG A 741 5.33 33.82 -3.07
N ALA A 742 6.54 33.71 -3.62
CA ALA A 742 7.61 32.87 -3.09
C ALA A 742 8.73 33.79 -2.62
N HIS A 743 9.05 33.79 -1.32
CA HIS A 743 10.06 34.67 -0.73
C HIS A 743 10.60 34.11 0.59
N GLY A 744 11.92 34.11 0.75
CA GLY A 744 12.57 33.40 1.85
C GLY A 744 12.25 31.90 1.79
N ASP A 745 12.06 31.26 2.93
CA ASP A 745 11.71 29.84 3.04
C ASP A 745 10.18 29.60 3.04
N GLN A 746 9.40 30.44 2.36
CA GLN A 746 7.93 30.35 2.34
C GLN A 746 7.32 30.67 0.97
N VAL A 747 6.22 29.98 0.68
CA VAL A 747 5.31 30.27 -0.44
C VAL A 747 3.92 30.57 0.10
N SER A 748 3.31 31.68 -0.31
CA SER A 748 1.96 32.06 0.11
C SER A 748 1.07 32.47 -1.06
N VAL A 749 -0.24 32.22 -0.92
CA VAL A 749 -1.26 32.47 -1.93
C VAL A 749 -2.58 32.81 -1.25
N LYS A 750 -3.39 33.71 -1.82
CA LYS A 750 -4.77 33.91 -1.36
C LYS A 750 -5.71 33.02 -2.14
N VAL A 751 -6.54 32.25 -1.44
CA VAL A 751 -7.60 31.42 -2.01
C VAL A 751 -8.94 31.94 -1.52
N THR A 752 -9.87 32.12 -2.46
CA THR A 752 -11.20 32.71 -2.23
C THR A 752 -12.25 31.73 -2.71
N ASN A 753 -13.28 31.45 -1.91
CA ASN A 753 -14.46 30.74 -2.43
C ASN A 753 -15.28 31.71 -3.28
N THR A 754 -15.28 31.51 -4.60
CA THR A 754 -15.92 32.37 -5.60
C THR A 754 -17.30 31.88 -6.03
N GLY A 755 -17.75 30.74 -5.50
CA GLY A 755 -19.10 30.22 -5.73
C GLY A 755 -20.11 30.64 -4.65
N ARG A 756 -21.17 29.84 -4.50
CA ARG A 756 -22.36 30.20 -3.71
C ARG A 756 -22.60 29.31 -2.47
N VAL A 757 -21.83 28.24 -2.31
CA VAL A 757 -21.95 27.31 -1.18
C VAL A 757 -20.62 27.17 -0.46
N LYS A 758 -20.67 26.85 0.84
CA LYS A 758 -19.47 26.50 1.61
C LYS A 758 -18.83 25.25 0.99
N GLY A 759 -17.50 25.20 0.94
CA GLY A 759 -16.78 24.05 0.40
C GLY A 759 -15.34 23.98 0.87
N ASP A 760 -14.72 22.83 0.60
CA ASP A 760 -13.31 22.56 0.85
C ASP A 760 -12.51 22.69 -0.45
N GLU A 761 -11.33 23.30 -0.35
CA GLU A 761 -10.30 23.30 -1.40
C GLU A 761 -9.03 22.67 -0.85
N VAL A 762 -8.34 21.89 -1.68
CA VAL A 762 -7.02 21.32 -1.38
C VAL A 762 -5.99 22.09 -2.20
N VAL A 763 -5.38 23.07 -1.54
CA VAL A 763 -4.36 23.92 -2.16
C VAL A 763 -3.07 23.12 -2.24
N GLN A 764 -2.56 22.91 -3.45
CA GLN A 764 -1.37 22.09 -3.72
C GLN A 764 -0.23 22.99 -4.23
N LEU A 765 0.95 22.86 -3.63
CA LEU A 765 2.19 23.51 -4.03
C LEU A 765 3.09 22.50 -4.73
N TYR A 766 3.49 22.80 -5.96
CA TYR A 766 4.47 22.04 -6.72
C TYR A 766 5.67 22.91 -7.10
N THR A 767 6.80 22.25 -7.34
CA THR A 767 7.98 22.87 -7.97
C THR A 767 8.43 22.08 -9.19
N HIS A 768 9.06 22.77 -10.14
CA HIS A 768 9.84 22.17 -11.21
C HIS A 768 11.19 22.89 -11.31
N GLN A 769 12.30 22.16 -11.36
CA GLN A 769 13.63 22.72 -11.52
C GLN A 769 13.96 22.75 -13.02
N ARG A 770 14.16 23.94 -13.59
CA ARG A 770 14.29 24.12 -15.05
C ARG A 770 15.61 23.62 -15.61
N ASP A 771 16.68 23.78 -14.84
CA ASP A 771 18.05 23.51 -15.25
C ASP A 771 18.69 22.58 -14.21
N SER A 772 19.22 21.44 -14.66
CA SER A 772 19.96 20.48 -13.83
C SER A 772 20.89 19.65 -14.73
N ARG A 773 21.94 19.07 -14.15
CA ARG A 773 22.67 17.98 -14.80
C ARG A 773 21.81 16.71 -14.94
N PHE A 774 20.88 16.50 -14.02
CA PHE A 774 20.09 15.27 -13.89
C PHE A 774 18.70 15.46 -14.48
N ALA A 775 18.04 14.37 -14.88
CA ALA A 775 16.62 14.42 -15.18
C ALA A 775 15.85 14.91 -13.94
N GLN A 776 14.92 15.85 -14.15
CA GLN A 776 14.10 16.44 -13.09
C GLN A 776 12.63 16.15 -13.34
N PRO A 777 11.81 15.93 -12.28
CA PRO A 777 10.37 15.81 -12.44
C PRO A 777 9.77 17.03 -13.15
N VAL A 778 8.79 16.80 -14.03
CA VAL A 778 8.01 17.87 -14.66
C VAL A 778 7.23 18.69 -13.63
N LYS A 779 6.87 18.06 -12.50
CA LYS A 779 6.32 18.67 -11.28
C LYS A 779 6.68 17.78 -10.09
N ARG A 780 6.95 18.34 -8.91
CA ARG A 780 7.05 17.59 -7.64
C ARG A 780 6.28 18.34 -6.54
N LEU A 781 5.41 17.66 -5.82
CA LEU A 781 4.63 18.23 -4.70
C LEU A 781 5.59 18.60 -3.57
N ARG A 782 5.42 19.80 -3.01
CA ARG A 782 6.21 20.34 -1.90
C ARG A 782 5.38 20.72 -0.68
N GLY A 783 4.06 20.72 -0.81
CA GLY A 783 3.14 20.94 0.30
C GLY A 783 1.69 20.97 -0.17
N PHE A 784 0.78 20.71 0.76
CA PHE A 784 -0.65 20.80 0.52
C PHE A 784 -1.39 21.28 1.77
N GLN A 785 -2.56 21.89 1.59
CA GLN A 785 -3.43 22.26 2.71
C GLN A 785 -4.90 22.19 2.28
N ARG A 786 -5.69 21.33 2.94
CA ARG A 786 -7.15 21.37 2.87
C ARG A 786 -7.67 22.55 3.69
N ILE A 787 -8.49 23.40 3.08
CA ILE A 787 -9.12 24.55 3.73
C ILE A 787 -10.62 24.59 3.42
N THR A 788 -11.43 24.79 4.46
CA THR A 788 -12.86 25.08 4.33
C THR A 788 -13.10 26.58 4.25
N LEU A 789 -13.87 27.04 3.27
CA LEU A 789 -14.22 28.45 3.06
C LEU A 789 -15.73 28.65 2.86
N ALA A 790 -16.31 29.64 3.52
CA ALA A 790 -17.66 30.15 3.23
C ALA A 790 -17.69 30.97 1.91
N PRO A 791 -18.84 31.16 1.25
CA PRO A 791 -18.94 31.98 0.04
C PRO A 791 -18.36 33.39 0.22
N GLY A 792 -17.47 33.81 -0.66
CA GLY A 792 -16.75 35.09 -0.56
C GLY A 792 -15.61 35.14 0.46
N GLU A 793 -15.44 34.12 1.32
CA GLU A 793 -14.33 34.06 2.27
C GLU A 793 -13.01 33.92 1.51
N THR A 794 -12.02 34.73 1.90
CA THR A 794 -10.63 34.65 1.42
C THR A 794 -9.71 34.24 2.57
N ARG A 795 -8.85 33.25 2.34
CA ARG A 795 -7.78 32.86 3.26
C ARG A 795 -6.43 32.92 2.56
N THR A 796 -5.40 33.40 3.27
CA THR A 796 -4.02 33.23 2.83
C THR A 796 -3.53 31.86 3.28
N VAL A 797 -3.16 31.01 2.33
CA VAL A 797 -2.48 29.73 2.57
C VAL A 797 -0.98 29.97 2.47
N THR A 798 -0.22 29.41 3.40
CA THR A 798 1.24 29.56 3.48
C THR A 798 1.88 28.20 3.70
N PHE A 799 2.82 27.86 2.82
CA PHE A 799 3.64 26.66 2.88
C PHE A 799 5.06 27.02 3.32
N PRO A 800 5.69 26.23 4.19
CA PRO A 800 7.15 26.22 4.27
C PRO A 800 7.71 25.67 2.94
N LEU A 801 8.77 26.29 2.44
CA LEU A 801 9.57 25.78 1.34
C LEU A 801 11.00 26.23 1.58
N LYS A 802 11.73 25.49 2.41
CA LYS A 802 13.14 25.79 2.71
C LYS A 802 14.00 25.46 1.51
N ARG A 803 15.15 26.13 1.40
CA ARG A 803 16.15 25.78 0.38
C ARG A 803 16.53 24.29 0.39
N SER A 804 16.63 23.67 1.56
CA SER A 804 16.91 22.23 1.73
C SER A 804 15.90 21.32 1.06
N ASP A 805 14.64 21.76 0.96
CA ASP A 805 13.54 20.95 0.45
C ASP A 805 13.63 20.82 -1.09
N LEU A 806 14.43 21.69 -1.71
CA LEU A 806 14.79 21.69 -3.14
C LEU A 806 16.10 20.95 -3.41
N ALA A 807 16.61 20.15 -2.46
CA ALA A 807 17.77 19.32 -2.69
C ALA A 807 17.46 18.17 -3.68
N VAL A 808 18.48 17.81 -4.44
CA VAL A 808 18.52 16.68 -5.37
C VAL A 808 19.65 15.74 -4.98
N TRP A 809 19.51 14.46 -5.34
CA TRP A 809 20.58 13.49 -5.15
C TRP A 809 21.59 13.59 -6.30
N ASP A 810 22.84 13.84 -5.95
CA ASP A 810 23.97 13.82 -6.89
C ASP A 810 24.70 12.49 -6.77
N HIS A 811 24.33 11.54 -7.63
CA HIS A 811 25.01 10.27 -7.77
C HIS A 811 26.42 10.38 -8.37
N THR A 812 26.83 11.53 -8.93
CA THR A 812 28.24 11.74 -9.36
C THR A 812 29.20 11.86 -8.16
N ARG A 813 28.67 12.22 -6.98
CA ARG A 813 29.43 12.47 -5.74
C ARG A 813 28.84 11.80 -4.49
N GLY A 814 27.78 10.99 -4.65
CA GLY A 814 27.14 10.23 -3.57
C GLY A 814 26.56 11.09 -2.44
N ARG A 815 25.93 12.23 -2.74
CA ARG A 815 25.35 13.11 -1.72
C ARG A 815 24.17 13.95 -2.17
N TRP A 816 23.40 14.44 -1.20
CA TRP A 816 22.45 15.53 -1.39
C TRP A 816 23.14 16.88 -1.63
N LEU A 817 22.55 17.70 -2.48
CA LEU A 817 22.92 19.10 -2.68
C LEU A 817 21.74 19.93 -3.20
N VAL A 818 21.86 21.25 -3.14
CA VAL A 818 20.93 22.18 -3.80
C VAL A 818 21.69 22.83 -4.96
N GLU A 819 21.14 22.73 -6.17
CA GLU A 819 21.75 23.34 -7.36
C GLU A 819 21.49 24.85 -7.43
N ASP A 820 22.42 25.61 -8.03
CA ASP A 820 22.13 26.99 -8.44
C ASP A 820 21.23 27.01 -9.67
N ALA A 821 19.92 26.98 -9.44
CA ALA A 821 18.91 26.79 -10.47
C ALA A 821 17.68 27.69 -10.30
N THR A 822 17.01 27.97 -11.42
CA THR A 822 15.68 28.59 -11.40
C THR A 822 14.62 27.52 -11.23
N HIS A 823 13.80 27.67 -10.20
CA HIS A 823 12.65 26.81 -9.95
C HIS A 823 11.37 27.53 -10.37
N ASP A 824 10.50 26.84 -11.10
CA ASP A 824 9.10 27.20 -11.18
C ASP A 824 8.39 26.82 -9.88
N VAL A 825 7.63 27.76 -9.33
CA VAL A 825 6.78 27.60 -8.16
C VAL A 825 5.33 27.66 -8.63
N LEU A 826 4.66 26.53 -8.52
CA LEU A 826 3.36 26.27 -9.13
C LEU A 826 2.34 26.02 -8.02
N VAL A 827 1.21 26.74 -8.02
CA VAL A 827 0.13 26.49 -7.07
C VAL A 827 -1.16 26.18 -7.83
N GLY A 828 -1.81 25.07 -7.45
CA GLY A 828 -2.99 24.53 -8.13
C GLY A 828 -4.03 23.92 -7.20
N SER A 829 -5.03 23.31 -7.85
CA SER A 829 -6.04 22.45 -7.23
C SER A 829 -5.96 20.99 -7.71
N ALA A 830 -5.04 20.72 -8.66
CA ALA A 830 -4.63 19.42 -9.20
C ALA A 830 -3.28 19.62 -9.93
N SER A 831 -2.54 18.55 -10.26
CA SER A 831 -1.25 18.66 -10.96
C SER A 831 -1.37 19.15 -12.41
N ASP A 832 -2.54 19.02 -13.04
CA ASP A 832 -2.90 19.60 -14.35
C ASP A 832 -3.57 20.99 -14.24
N ARG A 833 -4.06 21.37 -13.05
CA ARG A 833 -4.84 22.60 -12.80
C ARG A 833 -4.06 23.62 -11.96
N ILE A 834 -2.90 24.01 -12.48
CA ILE A 834 -2.11 25.09 -11.91
C ILE A 834 -2.84 26.43 -12.10
N ARG A 835 -3.11 27.14 -11.01
CA ARG A 835 -3.90 28.39 -10.96
C ARG A 835 -3.04 29.64 -10.87
N GLN A 836 -1.85 29.53 -10.28
CA GLN A 836 -0.87 30.60 -10.16
C GLN A 836 0.54 30.02 -10.39
N ARG A 837 1.42 30.81 -10.99
CA ARG A 837 2.83 30.48 -11.25
C ARG A 837 3.71 31.66 -10.91
N THR A 838 4.86 31.41 -10.33
CA THR A 838 5.97 32.35 -10.16
C THR A 838 7.29 31.60 -10.27
N THR A 839 8.42 32.28 -10.28
CA THR A 839 9.74 31.63 -10.17
C THR A 839 10.40 31.93 -8.82
N LEU A 840 11.33 31.07 -8.45
CA LEU A 840 12.27 31.24 -7.34
C LEU A 840 13.68 30.95 -7.87
N ARG A 841 14.58 31.93 -7.83
CA ARG A 841 16.01 31.66 -8.06
C ARG A 841 16.62 31.14 -6.77
N VAL A 842 17.16 29.94 -6.82
CA VAL A 842 17.74 29.25 -5.68
C VAL A 842 19.26 29.26 -5.83
N PRO A 843 20.00 30.04 -5.01
CA PRO A 843 21.46 29.98 -5.05
C PRO A 843 21.95 28.70 -4.34
N GLY A 844 22.70 27.91 -5.07
CA GLY A 844 23.25 26.62 -4.65
C GLY A 844 24.66 26.40 -5.21
N GLU A 845 25.02 25.15 -5.47
CA GLU A 845 26.24 24.78 -6.18
C GLU A 845 25.96 24.35 -7.63
N THR A 846 26.94 24.45 -8.52
CA THR A 846 26.87 23.78 -9.83
C THR A 846 27.52 22.42 -9.72
N VAL A 847 26.84 21.36 -10.18
CA VAL A 847 27.47 20.02 -10.25
C VAL A 847 28.67 20.09 -11.21
N PRO A 848 29.90 19.78 -10.76
CA PRO A 848 31.08 19.92 -11.59
C PRO A 848 31.13 18.86 -12.69
N VAL A 849 32.10 19.02 -13.60
CA VAL A 849 32.49 17.94 -14.53
C VAL A 849 32.84 16.69 -13.71
N ARG A 850 32.27 15.52 -14.07
CA ARG A 850 32.51 14.27 -13.36
C ARG A 850 33.97 13.86 -13.51
N ASP A 851 34.70 13.80 -12.40
CA ASP A 851 36.10 13.39 -12.38
C ASP A 851 36.24 11.86 -12.33
N LEU A 852 36.31 11.24 -13.51
CA LEU A 852 36.55 9.80 -13.66
C LEU A 852 38.01 9.41 -13.36
N THR A 853 38.91 10.34 -13.01
CA THR A 853 40.25 9.95 -12.54
C THR A 853 40.24 9.35 -11.13
N ARG A 854 39.11 9.47 -10.43
CA ARG A 854 38.82 8.85 -9.14
C ARG A 854 37.97 7.58 -9.33
N THR A 855 38.06 6.66 -8.38
CA THR A 855 37.17 5.49 -8.30
C THR A 855 35.71 5.94 -8.29
N THR A 856 34.95 5.47 -9.27
CA THR A 856 33.52 5.74 -9.51
C THR A 856 32.79 4.40 -9.48
N ARG A 857 31.64 4.29 -8.80
CA ARG A 857 30.84 3.05 -8.83
C ARG A 857 30.22 2.89 -10.21
N ALA A 858 30.07 1.65 -10.66
CA ALA A 858 29.39 1.39 -11.92
C ALA A 858 27.90 1.80 -11.88
N MET A 859 27.28 1.72 -10.70
CA MET A 859 25.89 2.15 -10.45
C MET A 859 25.69 3.68 -10.49
N ASP A 860 26.76 4.48 -10.47
CA ASP A 860 26.70 5.94 -10.55
C ASP A 860 26.62 6.44 -12.02
N PHE A 861 25.99 5.67 -12.92
CA PHE A 861 25.78 6.06 -14.32
C PHE A 861 24.72 7.19 -14.44
N ASP A 862 24.68 7.86 -15.59
CA ASP A 862 23.62 8.83 -15.92
C ASP A 862 22.55 8.23 -16.85
N ASP A 863 22.89 7.21 -17.62
CA ASP A 863 21.98 6.46 -18.50
C ASP A 863 22.54 5.04 -18.77
N TYR A 864 21.71 4.14 -19.29
CA TYR A 864 22.00 2.72 -19.49
C TYR A 864 21.06 2.08 -20.53
N ALA A 865 21.44 0.91 -21.07
CA ALA A 865 20.49 0.00 -21.72
C ALA A 865 20.93 -1.45 -21.58
N GLY A 866 19.96 -2.37 -21.49
CA GLY A 866 20.15 -3.82 -21.43
C GLY A 866 20.70 -4.39 -20.12
N VAL A 867 21.52 -3.62 -19.40
CA VAL A 867 22.13 -4.03 -18.12
C VAL A 867 21.09 -4.33 -17.02
N ALA A 868 21.45 -5.25 -16.14
CA ALA A 868 20.77 -5.52 -14.88
C ALA A 868 21.51 -4.86 -13.70
N PHE A 869 20.78 -4.54 -12.63
CA PHE A 869 21.37 -4.11 -11.37
C PHE A 869 21.44 -5.30 -10.43
N ALA A 870 22.62 -5.53 -9.86
CA ALA A 870 22.91 -6.70 -9.04
C ALA A 870 23.67 -6.31 -7.77
N ASP A 871 23.81 -7.27 -6.87
CA ASP A 871 24.56 -7.11 -5.65
C ASP A 871 26.09 -7.25 -5.86
N GLU A 872 26.88 -6.47 -5.13
CA GLU A 872 28.34 -6.68 -5.11
C GLU A 872 28.70 -7.96 -4.37
N SER A 873 27.99 -8.23 -3.28
CA SER A 873 28.13 -9.40 -2.42
C SER A 873 26.81 -9.66 -1.70
N LYS A 874 26.60 -10.88 -1.19
CA LYS A 874 25.38 -11.20 -0.42
C LYS A 874 25.09 -10.20 0.71
N ALA A 875 26.14 -9.71 1.38
CA ALA A 875 26.01 -8.78 2.49
C ALA A 875 25.78 -7.31 2.08
N ARG A 876 26.56 -6.78 1.12
CA ARG A 876 26.69 -5.32 0.88
C ARG A 876 27.06 -4.97 -0.56
N GLY A 877 26.76 -3.74 -0.96
CA GLY A 877 27.15 -3.13 -2.23
C GLY A 877 26.29 -3.54 -3.42
N GLU A 878 26.41 -2.80 -4.52
CA GLU A 878 25.63 -2.92 -5.76
C GLU A 878 26.53 -2.73 -6.99
N VAL A 879 26.24 -3.43 -8.07
CA VAL A 879 27.05 -3.48 -9.30
C VAL A 879 26.16 -3.50 -10.54
N VAL A 880 26.76 -3.16 -11.69
CA VAL A 880 26.12 -3.30 -12.99
C VAL A 880 26.53 -4.63 -13.60
N GLU A 881 25.56 -5.46 -13.95
CA GLU A 881 25.73 -6.69 -14.71
C GLU A 881 25.27 -6.46 -16.16
N GLY A 882 26.00 -6.98 -17.14
CA GLY A 882 25.65 -6.81 -18.54
C GLY A 882 26.25 -7.87 -19.46
N SER A 883 25.57 -8.06 -20.58
CA SER A 883 25.86 -9.00 -21.66
C SER A 883 26.26 -8.26 -22.95
N ALA A 884 26.59 -9.00 -24.00
CA ALA A 884 27.14 -8.41 -25.23
C ALA A 884 26.14 -7.46 -25.95
N GLY A 885 26.42 -6.16 -25.89
CA GLY A 885 25.58 -5.09 -26.49
C GLY A 885 25.08 -4.08 -25.47
N ASP A 886 24.99 -4.47 -24.20
CA ASP A 886 24.51 -3.65 -23.10
C ASP A 886 25.52 -2.53 -22.77
N TRP A 887 25.05 -1.46 -22.12
CA TRP A 887 25.92 -0.34 -21.77
C TRP A 887 25.44 0.51 -20.61
N VAL A 888 26.39 1.22 -20.01
CA VAL A 888 26.17 2.33 -19.06
C VAL A 888 26.96 3.57 -19.48
N ALA A 889 26.42 4.75 -19.21
CA ALA A 889 26.93 6.04 -19.67
C ALA A 889 27.27 6.99 -18.53
N TYR A 890 28.38 7.71 -18.68
CA TYR A 890 28.87 8.74 -17.76
C TYR A 890 29.08 10.01 -18.57
N THR A 891 28.08 10.89 -18.56
CA THR A 891 28.06 12.13 -19.34
C THR A 891 28.97 13.19 -18.70
N GLY A 892 29.28 14.26 -19.43
CA GLY A 892 29.89 15.48 -18.87
C GLY A 892 31.06 15.22 -17.92
N ALA A 893 32.02 14.40 -18.35
CA ALA A 893 33.11 13.87 -17.54
C ALA A 893 34.50 14.28 -18.07
N SER A 894 35.52 14.08 -17.24
CA SER A 894 36.95 14.20 -17.58
C SER A 894 37.72 12.96 -17.11
N TRP A 895 38.68 12.50 -17.91
CA TRP A 895 39.43 11.28 -17.65
C TRP A 895 40.90 11.32 -18.13
N GLY A 896 41.73 10.51 -17.49
CA GLY A 896 43.16 10.35 -17.76
C GLY A 896 43.50 9.25 -18.77
N SER A 897 44.76 8.80 -18.79
CA SER A 897 45.28 7.88 -19.81
C SER A 897 45.21 6.38 -19.47
N ARG A 898 44.79 6.01 -18.25
CA ARG A 898 44.79 4.62 -17.79
C ARG A 898 43.49 4.21 -17.12
N LEU A 899 42.79 3.23 -17.68
CA LEU A 899 41.66 2.58 -17.04
C LEU A 899 42.14 1.48 -16.07
N THR A 900 41.52 1.44 -14.89
CA THR A 900 41.48 0.30 -13.97
C THR A 900 40.03 0.04 -13.56
N ALA A 901 39.56 -1.21 -13.57
CA ALA A 901 38.20 -1.56 -13.16
C ALA A 901 38.17 -2.84 -12.30
N ALA A 902 37.35 -2.85 -11.25
CA ALA A 902 37.03 -4.03 -10.48
C ALA A 902 35.87 -4.77 -11.14
N VAL A 903 36.12 -6.00 -11.60
CA VAL A 903 35.22 -6.77 -12.46
C VAL A 903 35.15 -8.23 -12.04
N ALA A 904 33.99 -8.85 -12.24
CA ALA A 904 33.79 -10.29 -12.03
C ALA A 904 33.17 -10.92 -13.28
N SER A 905 33.60 -12.13 -13.65
CA SER A 905 33.01 -12.89 -14.75
C SER A 905 33.32 -14.37 -14.60
N VAL A 906 32.34 -15.24 -14.86
CA VAL A 906 32.52 -16.70 -14.80
C VAL A 906 33.34 -17.20 -16.00
N GLY A 907 32.98 -16.78 -17.22
CA GLY A 907 33.66 -17.18 -18.45
C GLY A 907 34.83 -16.28 -18.88
N GLY A 908 34.96 -15.09 -18.27
CA GLY A 908 35.77 -14.00 -18.81
C GLY A 908 35.07 -13.32 -20.00
N GLY A 909 35.69 -12.30 -20.56
CA GLY A 909 35.12 -11.53 -21.66
C GLY A 909 35.86 -10.22 -21.89
N SER A 910 35.11 -9.19 -22.28
CA SER A 910 35.63 -7.82 -22.34
C SER A 910 34.50 -6.79 -22.28
N PHE A 911 34.88 -5.53 -22.07
CA PHE A 911 34.02 -4.38 -22.35
C PHE A 911 34.81 -3.32 -23.12
N GLU A 912 34.11 -2.47 -23.86
CA GLU A 912 34.69 -1.35 -24.58
C GLU A 912 34.45 -0.05 -23.81
N VAL A 913 35.48 0.81 -23.76
CA VAL A 913 35.33 2.20 -23.35
C VAL A 913 35.14 3.03 -24.62
N ARG A 914 33.98 3.67 -24.78
CA ARG A 914 33.64 4.49 -25.96
C ARG A 914 33.32 5.93 -25.59
N ARG A 915 33.53 6.86 -26.53
CA ARG A 915 33.23 8.28 -26.37
C ARG A 915 32.01 8.69 -27.18
N GLY A 916 31.10 9.42 -26.54
CA GLY A 916 29.98 10.11 -27.19
C GLY A 916 28.71 9.27 -27.39
N SER A 917 28.82 7.98 -27.72
CA SER A 917 27.69 7.04 -27.79
C SER A 917 28.17 5.58 -27.63
N PRO A 918 27.25 4.60 -27.48
CA PRO A 918 27.60 3.17 -27.44
C PRO A 918 28.23 2.65 -28.74
N THR A 919 28.07 3.37 -29.85
CA THR A 919 28.69 3.09 -31.16
C THR A 919 29.79 4.09 -31.52
N GLY A 920 30.08 5.05 -30.62
CA GLY A 920 31.01 6.14 -30.83
C GLY A 920 32.48 5.71 -30.80
N ALA A 921 33.38 6.70 -30.80
CA ALA A 921 34.81 6.46 -30.92
C ALA A 921 35.34 5.53 -29.81
N LEU A 922 35.93 4.40 -30.21
CA LEU A 922 36.56 3.45 -29.30
C LEU A 922 37.81 4.08 -28.67
N LEU A 923 37.85 4.10 -27.33
CA LEU A 923 39.01 4.57 -26.55
C LEU A 923 39.89 3.40 -26.11
N ALA A 924 39.28 2.26 -25.75
CA ALA A 924 39.95 0.99 -25.48
C ALA A 924 38.97 -0.18 -25.52
N THR A 925 39.47 -1.39 -25.79
CA THR A 925 38.82 -2.66 -25.43
C THR A 925 39.55 -3.23 -24.22
N VAL A 926 38.81 -3.63 -23.19
CA VAL A 926 39.32 -3.98 -21.88
C VAL A 926 39.11 -5.49 -21.66
N PRO A 927 40.16 -6.31 -21.71
CA PRO A 927 40.01 -7.74 -21.46
C PRO A 927 39.68 -8.00 -19.99
N VAL A 928 38.71 -8.87 -19.74
CA VAL A 928 38.29 -9.31 -18.41
C VAL A 928 38.59 -10.80 -18.29
N PRO A 929 39.52 -11.23 -17.41
CA PRO A 929 39.77 -12.64 -17.18
C PRO A 929 38.57 -13.30 -16.48
N ALA A 930 38.44 -14.62 -16.62
CA ALA A 930 37.56 -15.40 -15.76
C ALA A 930 38.04 -15.28 -14.30
N THR A 931 37.15 -14.85 -13.40
CA THR A 931 37.44 -14.67 -11.97
C THR A 931 36.92 -15.82 -11.12
N GLY A 932 36.23 -16.79 -11.72
CA GLY A 932 35.73 -18.01 -11.07
C GLY A 932 34.38 -17.86 -10.36
N GLY A 933 33.77 -16.67 -10.36
CA GLY A 933 32.44 -16.46 -9.77
C GLY A 933 31.98 -15.00 -9.81
N ILE A 934 30.67 -14.79 -9.71
CA ILE A 934 30.03 -13.45 -9.78
C ILE A 934 30.38 -12.53 -8.60
N TYR A 935 30.79 -13.09 -7.46
CA TYR A 935 31.23 -12.34 -6.27
C TYR A 935 32.76 -12.23 -6.15
N THR A 936 33.52 -12.83 -7.07
CA THR A 936 34.99 -12.79 -7.06
C THR A 936 35.48 -11.71 -8.01
N TYR A 937 35.94 -10.58 -7.47
CA TYR A 937 36.37 -9.44 -8.29
C TYR A 937 37.88 -9.46 -8.55
N GLY A 938 38.24 -9.48 -9.83
CA GLY A 938 39.59 -9.22 -10.33
C GLY A 938 39.76 -7.76 -10.75
N THR A 939 41.00 -7.38 -11.09
CA THR A 939 41.30 -6.06 -11.68
C THR A 939 41.54 -6.21 -13.19
N ALA A 940 40.71 -5.54 -13.99
CA ALA A 940 40.98 -5.31 -15.41
C ALA A 940 41.65 -3.95 -15.62
N SER A 941 42.41 -3.79 -16.70
CA SER A 941 43.12 -2.54 -17.00
C SER A 941 43.38 -2.38 -18.49
N ALA A 942 43.37 -1.13 -18.96
CA ALA A 942 43.71 -0.78 -20.34
C ALA A 942 44.30 0.63 -20.42
N SER A 943 45.11 0.91 -21.45
CA SER A 943 45.46 2.28 -21.81
C SER A 943 44.30 2.90 -22.59
N VAL A 944 43.93 4.14 -22.27
CA VAL A 944 42.84 4.90 -22.88
C VAL A 944 43.36 6.27 -23.31
N ARG A 945 42.74 6.89 -24.31
CA ARG A 945 43.06 8.28 -24.66
C ARG A 945 42.38 9.23 -23.68
N ALA A 946 43.17 9.98 -22.90
CA ALA A 946 42.69 11.03 -22.00
C ALA A 946 41.82 12.08 -22.73
N GLY A 947 40.83 12.64 -22.03
CA GLY A 947 39.87 13.55 -22.65
C GLY A 947 38.70 13.98 -21.76
N THR A 948 37.69 14.56 -22.40
CA THR A 948 36.45 15.04 -21.78
C THR A 948 35.22 14.76 -22.66
N GLY A 949 34.02 14.75 -22.06
CA GLY A 949 32.74 14.48 -22.71
C GLY A 949 32.00 13.29 -22.07
N SER A 950 31.21 12.55 -22.84
CA SER A 950 30.51 11.36 -22.36
C SER A 950 31.34 10.09 -22.61
N VAL A 951 31.47 9.25 -21.59
CA VAL A 951 32.10 7.92 -21.63
C VAL A 951 31.02 6.84 -21.53
N TYR A 952 31.12 5.81 -22.35
CA TYR A 952 30.26 4.63 -22.32
C TYR A 952 31.10 3.41 -22.00
N LEU A 953 30.62 2.55 -21.11
CA LEU A 953 31.13 1.20 -20.92
C LEU A 953 30.16 0.27 -21.65
N VAL A 954 30.62 -0.38 -22.72
CA VAL A 954 29.80 -1.24 -23.58
C VAL A 954 30.25 -2.69 -23.44
N PHE A 955 29.38 -3.54 -22.93
CA PHE A 955 29.67 -4.93 -22.58
C PHE A 955 29.82 -5.78 -23.86
N LYS A 956 30.76 -6.76 -23.84
CA LYS A 956 31.05 -7.69 -24.96
C LYS A 956 31.06 -9.16 -24.50
N GLY A 957 30.36 -9.44 -23.41
CA GLY A 957 30.27 -10.75 -22.77
C GLY A 957 29.83 -10.56 -21.32
N ASP A 958 29.40 -11.65 -20.69
CA ASP A 958 28.71 -11.61 -19.41
C ASP A 958 29.67 -11.31 -18.26
N LEU A 959 29.55 -10.13 -17.66
CA LEU A 959 30.41 -9.68 -16.58
C LEU A 959 29.71 -8.64 -15.68
N ARG A 960 30.16 -8.55 -14.43
CA ARG A 960 29.81 -7.50 -13.48
C ARG A 960 30.92 -6.46 -13.42
N ILE A 961 30.58 -5.17 -13.47
CA ILE A 961 31.50 -4.07 -13.16
C ILE A 961 31.06 -3.47 -11.82
N ARG A 962 31.98 -3.43 -10.85
CA ARG A 962 31.72 -2.85 -9.53
C ARG A 962 32.06 -1.36 -9.50
N ASP A 963 33.30 -1.06 -9.82
CA ASP A 963 33.85 0.30 -9.87
C ASP A 963 34.98 0.38 -10.89
N PHE A 964 35.29 1.60 -11.28
CA PHE A 964 36.36 1.90 -12.24
C PHE A 964 36.94 3.29 -12.02
N ALA A 965 38.15 3.50 -12.54
CA ALA A 965 38.81 4.79 -12.61
C ALA A 965 39.58 4.87 -13.94
N LEU A 966 39.59 6.05 -14.56
CA LEU A 966 40.44 6.42 -15.69
C LEU A 966 41.50 7.39 -15.18
N ALA A 967 42.45 6.87 -14.41
CA ALA A 967 43.56 7.62 -13.82
C ALA A 967 44.45 8.31 -14.87
N ARG A 968 45.19 9.35 -14.44
CA ARG A 968 46.05 10.18 -15.29
C ARG A 968 47.18 9.39 -15.94
#